data_AF-A0A9P4TZG5-F1
#
_entry.id   AF-A0A9P4TZG5-F1
#
_cell.length_a   1.000
_cell.length_b   1.000
_cell.length_c   1.000
_cell.angle_alpha   90.00
_cell.angle_beta   90.00
_cell.angle_gamma   90.00
#
_symmetry.space_group_name_H-M   'P 1'
#
loop_
_entity.id
_entity.type
_entity.pdbx_description
1 polymer ?
#
loop_
_entity_poly.entity_id
_entity_poly.type
_entity_poly.pdbx_seq_one_letter_code
_entity_poly.pdbx_strand_id
1 'polypeptide(L)'
;MRGLRGSCLLFLPSFTTLVFSFGTINEPLHIGQHSEHERLSRAAFRCHPKTGVSDGVCFEELSLMQLAGTSGPDLILGGIAVPGELMGNLWGFGEVHVGRGLNGAVGAPDTLDPVPEGPEAHCDNADFLDSLAFGLEEPYPRTRAEATKELQTCINHLRRRFGEGLDAADNIVDEHARIVEREVEIKHAHCTFSFPELQMHLFSRSKCSTIEGLGRALHGIQDFYAHSNWADDAAAPFGPDNPPGLKRDDAPVFLDLRGDSDIAKQVPHNLSTGCFGGILSDGPLGKQGHPLEPGSMDCTGRITHHTLNKDNGYINSENGTTSDPGPNTPRSDIEGNFDRAVQAAIRDSRRQWRYFREEIRRLYGTERGNIIICSLVRDNPAQDCYGRRIAIIRDAYDGISGGNRIAQMQIPISHWLQTELRGQQHDEGAHSGPISANTTKNKGWGEEMPVLNLAPTHHYDISPKPLISQGLDMSTSVLELIRNASDVPANKSAIVAISTIKNHHLSEQLAHVMQAGDEGIRVHLGLLPLQEPLPFGPLAQADVEIAQDQKREEDLITAVLRSGGTYSILHHRSYVSAFLDHVISRGLTQYDNAQDTATHLVEGLAIADYVTPDTEPRRYSFDAHALDNVVLSVAPITSRLKLHVTLRHVRKNVVLREFDIGLGGNATFRAELGLYDVPMKDAWFELEVAHVQAERLVGSGLFEVSLETEHGGHEWEHEEL
;
A
#
# COMPACT_ATOMS: atom_id res chain seq x y z
N MET A 1 -80.76 -29.16 3.11
CA MET A 1 -80.39 -30.59 3.24
C MET A 1 -78.95 -30.74 2.74
N ARG A 2 -78.15 -31.45 3.53
CA ARG A 2 -76.72 -31.80 3.45
C ARG A 2 -76.02 -31.61 2.09
N GLY A 3 -75.03 -30.71 2.07
CA GLY A 3 -73.96 -30.61 1.06
C GLY A 3 -72.59 -30.77 1.74
N LEU A 4 -71.66 -31.45 1.06
CA LEU A 4 -70.50 -32.14 1.65
C LEU A 4 -69.37 -31.23 2.17
N ARG A 5 -68.62 -31.80 3.12
CA ARG A 5 -67.36 -31.31 3.70
C ARG A 5 -66.29 -31.11 2.62
N GLY A 6 -65.80 -29.88 2.46
CA GLY A 6 -64.57 -29.57 1.75
C GLY A 6 -63.41 -29.41 2.73
N SER A 7 -62.34 -30.18 2.54
CA SER A 7 -61.09 -30.08 3.28
C SER A 7 -60.45 -28.70 3.07
N CYS A 8 -60.18 -28.01 4.18
CA CYS A 8 -59.46 -26.75 4.22
C CYS A 8 -57.95 -27.04 4.15
N LEU A 9 -57.35 -26.92 2.97
CA LEU A 9 -55.90 -26.84 2.81
C LEU A 9 -55.49 -25.37 2.95
N LEU A 10 -54.87 -25.07 4.09
CA LEU A 10 -54.18 -23.82 4.35
C LEU A 10 -52.98 -23.71 3.40
N PHE A 11 -53.12 -22.92 2.34
CA PHE A 11 -51.99 -22.41 1.57
C PHE A 11 -51.31 -21.30 2.39
N LEU A 12 -50.17 -21.62 2.99
CA LEU A 12 -49.19 -20.62 3.42
C LEU A 12 -48.47 -20.12 2.15
N PRO A 13 -48.54 -18.83 1.79
CA PRO A 13 -47.67 -18.30 0.76
C PRO A 13 -46.26 -18.28 1.33
N SER A 14 -45.40 -19.16 0.80
CA SER A 14 -43.95 -19.02 0.95
C SER A 14 -43.54 -17.79 0.14
N PHE A 15 -43.40 -16.65 0.81
CA PHE A 15 -42.65 -15.53 0.27
C PHE A 15 -41.17 -15.94 0.25
N THR A 16 -40.76 -16.63 -0.81
CA THR A 16 -39.35 -16.62 -1.22
C THR A 16 -39.09 -15.24 -1.81
N THR A 17 -38.59 -14.33 -0.98
CA THR A 17 -37.90 -13.13 -1.47
C THR A 17 -36.64 -13.61 -2.19
N LEU A 18 -36.73 -13.79 -3.50
CA LEU A 18 -35.57 -13.88 -4.37
C LEU A 18 -34.89 -12.52 -4.32
N VAL A 19 -33.80 -12.42 -3.56
CA VAL A 19 -32.89 -11.28 -3.60
C VAL A 19 -32.23 -11.31 -4.97
N PHE A 20 -32.62 -10.42 -5.87
CA PHE A 20 -31.89 -10.19 -7.12
C PHE A 20 -30.58 -9.51 -6.75
N SER A 21 -29.47 -10.25 -6.84
CA SER A 21 -28.14 -9.68 -6.73
C SER A 21 -27.90 -8.80 -7.95
N PHE A 22 -27.75 -7.49 -7.75
CA PHE A 22 -27.29 -6.57 -8.78
C PHE A 22 -25.76 -6.71 -8.89
N GLY A 23 -25.27 -7.01 -10.10
CA GLY A 23 -23.85 -6.95 -10.44
C GLY A 23 -23.48 -5.62 -11.07
N THR A 24 -22.19 -5.40 -11.37
CA THR A 24 -21.74 -4.26 -12.18
C THR A 24 -22.52 -4.33 -13.48
N ILE A 25 -23.52 -3.45 -13.61
CA ILE A 25 -24.46 -3.52 -14.70
C ILE A 25 -23.66 -3.28 -15.99
N ASN A 26 -23.99 -3.98 -17.07
CA ASN A 26 -23.53 -3.62 -18.42
C ASN A 26 -24.83 -3.33 -19.18
N GLU A 27 -25.51 -2.26 -18.82
CA GLU A 27 -26.69 -1.79 -19.54
C GLU A 27 -26.41 -0.44 -20.16
N PRO A 28 -26.07 -0.42 -21.47
CA PRO A 28 -25.90 0.82 -22.22
C PRO A 28 -27.16 1.70 -22.28
N LEU A 29 -28.32 1.22 -21.79
CA LEU A 29 -29.60 1.89 -22.00
C LEU A 29 -30.14 2.66 -20.81
N HIS A 30 -29.90 2.28 -19.55
CA HIS A 30 -30.72 2.82 -18.44
C HIS A 30 -30.04 3.17 -17.12
N ILE A 31 -28.83 2.70 -16.77
CA ILE A 31 -28.29 2.87 -15.39
C ILE A 31 -26.81 3.29 -15.31
N GLY A 32 -26.12 3.55 -16.42
CA GLY A 32 -24.84 4.27 -16.46
C GLY A 32 -23.61 3.60 -15.80
N GLN A 33 -23.77 2.65 -14.88
CA GLN A 33 -22.66 1.87 -14.34
C GLN A 33 -22.25 0.80 -15.35
N HIS A 34 -20.96 0.74 -15.68
CA HIS A 34 -20.34 -0.25 -16.55
C HIS A 34 -19.21 -1.00 -15.82
N SER A 35 -18.85 -2.20 -16.32
CA SER A 35 -17.78 -3.05 -15.75
C SER A 35 -16.36 -2.47 -15.79
N GLU A 36 -16.19 -1.17 -16.05
CA GLU A 36 -14.88 -0.53 -16.17
C GLU A 36 -14.16 -0.38 -14.84
N HIS A 37 -14.85 0.09 -13.80
CA HIS A 37 -14.30 0.16 -12.45
C HIS A 37 -13.78 -1.20 -11.97
N GLU A 38 -14.52 -2.27 -12.28
CA GLU A 38 -14.07 -3.62 -12.02
C GLU A 38 -12.78 -3.93 -12.78
N ARG A 39 -12.74 -3.70 -14.09
CA ARG A 39 -11.59 -4.01 -14.94
C ARG A 39 -10.36 -3.19 -14.56
N LEU A 40 -10.52 -1.90 -14.26
CA LEU A 40 -9.49 -1.01 -13.74
C LEU A 40 -8.94 -1.53 -12.43
N SER A 41 -9.82 -1.87 -11.49
CA SER A 41 -9.43 -2.37 -10.18
C SER A 41 -8.72 -3.72 -10.28
N ARG A 42 -9.17 -4.62 -11.17
CA ARG A 42 -8.48 -5.88 -11.46
C ARG A 42 -7.10 -5.64 -12.08
N ALA A 43 -7.00 -4.77 -13.07
CA ALA A 43 -5.71 -4.42 -13.68
C ALA A 43 -4.75 -3.75 -12.68
N ALA A 44 -5.28 -2.97 -11.73
CA ALA A 44 -4.49 -2.34 -10.68
C ALA A 44 -3.97 -3.35 -9.65
N PHE A 45 -4.79 -4.30 -9.22
CA PHE A 45 -4.55 -5.05 -7.98
C PHE A 45 -4.44 -6.57 -8.13
N ARG A 46 -4.64 -7.16 -9.31
CA ARG A 46 -4.52 -8.61 -9.45
C ARG A 46 -3.08 -9.09 -9.21
N CYS A 47 -2.95 -10.19 -8.47
CA CYS A 47 -1.65 -10.84 -8.34
C CYS A 47 -1.20 -11.42 -9.68
N HIS A 48 0.08 -11.24 -10.00
CA HIS A 48 0.66 -11.81 -11.22
C HIS A 48 0.56 -13.36 -11.16
N PRO A 49 0.28 -14.09 -12.25
CA PRO A 49 0.08 -15.54 -12.20
C PRO A 49 1.27 -16.35 -11.65
N LYS A 50 2.48 -15.79 -11.72
CA LYS A 50 3.70 -16.38 -11.13
C LYS A 50 3.86 -16.09 -9.64
N THR A 51 3.14 -15.10 -9.12
CA THR A 51 3.09 -14.74 -7.71
C THR A 51 2.07 -15.66 -7.05
N GLY A 52 2.53 -16.82 -6.57
CA GLY A 52 1.64 -17.84 -6.00
C GLY A 52 0.89 -17.41 -4.74
N VAL A 53 1.33 -16.31 -4.10
CA VAL A 53 0.77 -15.76 -2.86
C VAL A 53 1.05 -14.25 -2.81
N SER A 54 0.06 -13.43 -2.40
CA SER A 54 0.22 -11.96 -2.34
C SER A 54 1.29 -11.51 -1.32
N ASP A 55 2.11 -10.51 -1.64
CA ASP A 55 3.07 -9.87 -0.72
C ASP A 55 2.50 -8.60 -0.03
N GLY A 56 1.19 -8.36 -0.16
CA GLY A 56 0.53 -7.16 0.34
C GLY A 56 0.24 -6.09 -0.73
N VAL A 57 0.76 -6.20 -1.96
CA VAL A 57 0.49 -5.23 -3.03
C VAL A 57 -0.75 -5.58 -3.82
N CYS A 58 -0.88 -6.86 -4.14
CA CYS A 58 -1.95 -7.39 -4.94
C CYS A 58 -2.98 -8.11 -4.07
N PHE A 59 -4.20 -8.25 -4.54
CA PHE A 59 -5.26 -9.01 -3.89
C PHE A 59 -5.36 -10.39 -4.54
N GLU A 60 -5.45 -11.43 -3.72
CA GLU A 60 -5.81 -12.78 -4.16
C GLU A 60 -7.24 -12.79 -4.71
N GLU A 61 -7.59 -13.80 -5.51
CA GLU A 61 -8.76 -13.73 -6.40
C GLU A 61 -10.09 -13.49 -5.65
N LEU A 62 -10.33 -14.14 -4.51
CA LEU A 62 -11.58 -13.92 -3.77
C LEU A 62 -11.61 -12.55 -3.10
N SER A 63 -10.47 -12.10 -2.57
CA SER A 63 -10.31 -10.77 -1.96
C SER A 63 -10.44 -9.66 -3.00
N LEU A 64 -9.85 -9.86 -4.19
CA LEU A 64 -9.98 -8.96 -5.34
C LEU A 64 -11.41 -8.91 -5.83
N MET A 65 -12.12 -10.03 -5.84
CA MET A 65 -13.55 -10.07 -6.17
C MET A 65 -14.38 -9.23 -5.20
N GLN A 66 -14.03 -9.18 -3.91
CA GLN A 66 -14.72 -8.31 -2.96
C GLN A 66 -14.47 -6.83 -3.27
N LEU A 67 -13.24 -6.47 -3.67
CA LEU A 67 -12.90 -5.09 -4.01
C LEU A 67 -13.50 -4.66 -5.36
N ALA A 68 -13.17 -5.37 -6.44
CA ALA A 68 -13.46 -4.99 -7.82
C ALA A 68 -14.86 -5.42 -8.29
N GLY A 69 -15.40 -6.51 -7.75
CA GLY A 69 -16.62 -7.16 -8.25
C GLY A 69 -16.34 -8.16 -9.36
N THR A 70 -17.41 -8.70 -9.94
CA THR A 70 -17.35 -9.61 -11.10
C THR A 70 -18.39 -9.25 -12.14
N SER A 71 -17.98 -9.20 -13.40
CA SER A 71 -18.87 -9.15 -14.56
C SER A 71 -18.77 -10.47 -15.34
N GLY A 72 -19.92 -11.08 -15.64
CA GLY A 72 -19.99 -12.30 -16.45
C GLY A 72 -21.07 -13.30 -15.98
N PRO A 73 -21.41 -14.29 -16.82
CA PRO A 73 -22.46 -15.27 -16.50
C PRO A 73 -22.05 -16.29 -15.42
N ASP A 74 -20.80 -16.26 -14.97
CA ASP A 74 -20.22 -17.23 -14.06
C ASP A 74 -20.58 -16.89 -12.62
N LEU A 75 -21.63 -17.55 -12.12
CA LEU A 75 -21.93 -17.59 -10.71
C LEU A 75 -20.86 -18.44 -10.01
N ILE A 76 -20.15 -17.87 -9.03
CA ILE A 76 -19.26 -18.65 -8.17
C ILE A 76 -20.10 -19.27 -7.06
N LEU A 77 -20.33 -20.58 -7.14
CA LEU A 77 -20.97 -21.35 -6.06
C LEU A 77 -19.87 -22.13 -5.31
N GLY A 78 -19.61 -21.73 -4.06
CA GLY A 78 -18.66 -22.45 -3.19
C GLY A 78 -17.21 -22.42 -3.69
N GLY A 79 -16.77 -21.32 -4.30
CA GLY A 79 -15.39 -21.14 -4.77
C GLY A 79 -15.06 -21.78 -6.12
N ILE A 80 -16.06 -22.28 -6.86
CA ILE A 80 -15.89 -22.80 -8.22
C ILE A 80 -16.65 -21.90 -9.20
N ALA A 81 -15.96 -21.38 -10.20
CA ALA A 81 -16.58 -20.70 -11.33
C ALA A 81 -17.41 -21.71 -12.13
N VAL A 82 -18.72 -21.53 -12.18
CA VAL A 82 -19.61 -22.37 -12.99
C VAL A 82 -19.80 -21.69 -14.35
N PRO A 83 -19.35 -22.29 -15.47
CA PRO A 83 -19.49 -21.68 -16.79
C PRO A 83 -20.95 -21.39 -17.13
N GLY A 84 -21.23 -20.17 -17.57
CA GLY A 84 -22.58 -19.71 -17.96
C GLY A 84 -23.34 -20.64 -18.92
N GLU A 85 -22.62 -21.35 -19.81
CA GLU A 85 -23.18 -22.31 -20.77
C GLU A 85 -23.93 -23.48 -20.12
N LEU A 86 -23.51 -23.90 -18.92
CA LEU A 86 -24.13 -25.04 -18.22
C LEU A 86 -25.51 -24.65 -17.64
N MET A 87 -25.72 -23.37 -17.30
CA MET A 87 -26.96 -22.85 -16.74
C MET A 87 -27.94 -22.35 -17.82
N GLY A 88 -27.46 -21.84 -18.96
CA GLY A 88 -28.31 -21.39 -20.07
C GLY A 88 -29.25 -22.50 -20.59
N ASN A 89 -28.76 -23.73 -20.59
CA ASN A 89 -29.54 -24.91 -20.98
C ASN A 89 -30.55 -25.38 -19.91
N LEU A 90 -30.38 -25.00 -18.64
CA LEU A 90 -31.26 -25.45 -17.55
C LEU A 90 -32.51 -24.56 -17.38
N TRP A 91 -32.44 -23.30 -17.81
CA TRP A 91 -33.51 -22.29 -17.60
C TRP A 91 -34.02 -21.60 -18.88
N GLY A 92 -33.52 -21.99 -20.07
CA GLY A 92 -34.12 -21.60 -21.35
C GLY A 92 -33.90 -20.14 -21.78
N PHE A 93 -32.88 -19.47 -21.26
CA PHE A 93 -32.46 -18.14 -21.74
C PHE A 93 -31.32 -18.30 -22.75
N GLY A 94 -31.55 -17.92 -24.01
CA GLY A 94 -30.52 -17.89 -25.05
C GLY A 94 -29.44 -16.83 -24.75
N GLU A 95 -28.34 -16.88 -25.53
CA GLU A 95 -27.18 -15.99 -25.44
C GLU A 95 -27.54 -14.50 -25.34
N VAL A 96 -27.61 -13.98 -24.11
CA VAL A 96 -27.76 -12.56 -23.80
C VAL A 96 -26.73 -12.22 -22.72
N HIS A 97 -25.69 -11.48 -23.09
CA HIS A 97 -24.54 -11.12 -22.27
C HIS A 97 -24.81 -9.87 -21.39
N VAL A 98 -25.91 -9.85 -20.64
CA VAL A 98 -26.35 -8.66 -19.89
C VAL A 98 -26.64 -9.03 -18.42
N GLY A 99 -26.02 -8.32 -17.48
CA GLY A 99 -26.51 -8.17 -16.10
C GLY A 99 -26.33 -9.35 -15.12
N ARG A 100 -25.27 -10.16 -15.21
CA ARG A 100 -24.91 -11.13 -14.15
C ARG A 100 -23.53 -10.80 -13.58
N GLY A 101 -23.45 -10.68 -12.25
CA GLY A 101 -22.25 -10.25 -11.54
C GLY A 101 -22.51 -9.99 -10.05
N LEU A 102 -21.44 -9.81 -9.27
CA LEU A 102 -21.49 -9.29 -7.90
C LEU A 102 -20.85 -7.90 -7.88
N ASN A 103 -21.54 -6.90 -7.34
CA ASN A 103 -20.92 -5.61 -7.04
C ASN A 103 -19.78 -5.82 -6.05
N GLY A 104 -18.57 -5.41 -6.44
CA GLY A 104 -17.50 -5.21 -5.48
C GLY A 104 -17.64 -3.85 -4.80
N ALA A 105 -16.81 -3.59 -3.81
CA ALA A 105 -16.78 -2.32 -3.10
C ALA A 105 -16.60 -1.10 -4.01
N VAL A 106 -15.83 -1.20 -5.10
CA VAL A 106 -15.67 -0.09 -6.06
C VAL A 106 -16.95 0.14 -6.86
N GLY A 107 -17.64 -0.91 -7.28
CA GLY A 107 -18.90 -0.82 -8.02
C GLY A 107 -20.14 -0.84 -7.11
N ALA A 108 -20.01 -0.49 -5.83
CA ALA A 108 -21.13 -0.51 -4.90
C ALA A 108 -22.15 0.59 -5.29
N PRO A 109 -23.48 0.32 -5.26
CA PRO A 109 -24.48 1.31 -5.66
C PRO A 109 -24.45 2.58 -4.80
N ASP A 110 -24.51 3.74 -5.45
CA ASP A 110 -24.54 5.07 -4.81
C ASP A 110 -25.93 5.45 -4.27
N THR A 111 -26.96 4.77 -4.78
CA THR A 111 -28.37 5.09 -4.53
C THR A 111 -28.94 4.51 -3.23
N LEU A 112 -28.16 3.69 -2.52
CA LEU A 112 -28.67 2.72 -1.54
C LEU A 112 -27.76 2.55 -0.31
N ASP A 113 -27.54 3.64 0.42
CA ASP A 113 -27.01 3.70 1.79
C ASP A 113 -27.55 5.01 2.41
N PRO A 114 -27.90 5.17 3.71
CA PRO A 114 -29.16 5.84 4.16
C PRO A 114 -29.41 7.27 3.64
N VAL A 115 -28.40 7.95 3.12
CA VAL A 115 -28.49 9.11 2.22
C VAL A 115 -27.75 8.76 0.92
N PRO A 116 -28.41 8.77 -0.26
CA PRO A 116 -27.75 8.56 -1.55
C PRO A 116 -26.50 9.42 -1.68
N GLU A 117 -25.40 8.84 -2.16
CA GLU A 117 -24.19 9.60 -2.44
C GLU A 117 -24.44 10.54 -3.62
N GLY A 118 -24.03 11.79 -3.47
CA GLY A 118 -24.20 12.80 -4.50
C GLY A 118 -23.02 12.84 -5.49
N PRO A 119 -22.94 13.90 -6.32
CA PRO A 119 -21.91 14.06 -7.34
C PRO A 119 -20.49 14.12 -6.77
N GLU A 120 -20.36 14.38 -5.46
CA GLU A 120 -19.09 14.33 -4.76
C GLU A 120 -18.43 12.93 -4.75
N ALA A 121 -19.20 11.85 -4.92
CA ALA A 121 -18.66 10.49 -5.04
C ALA A 121 -17.98 10.25 -6.39
N HIS A 122 -18.41 10.99 -7.43
CA HIS A 122 -17.92 10.88 -8.81
C HIS A 122 -16.98 12.05 -9.19
N CYS A 123 -16.70 12.95 -8.24
CA CYS A 123 -15.88 14.15 -8.47
C CYS A 123 -16.45 15.10 -9.55
N ASP A 124 -17.76 15.09 -9.75
CA ASP A 124 -18.45 15.94 -10.71
C ASP A 124 -18.69 17.37 -10.17
N ASN A 125 -19.21 18.24 -11.04
CA ASN A 125 -19.61 19.63 -10.78
C ASN A 125 -18.50 20.64 -10.43
N ALA A 126 -17.23 20.23 -10.57
CA ALA A 126 -16.06 21.12 -10.50
C ALA A 126 -15.65 21.67 -11.88
N ASP A 127 -16.63 21.92 -12.75
CA ASP A 127 -16.43 22.46 -14.09
C ASP A 127 -15.99 23.93 -14.08
N PHE A 128 -15.05 24.26 -14.96
CA PHE A 128 -14.56 25.61 -15.16
C PHE A 128 -13.99 25.79 -16.56
N LEU A 129 -14.26 26.95 -17.15
CA LEU A 129 -13.63 27.39 -18.39
C LEU A 129 -13.24 28.86 -18.28
N ASP A 130 -12.00 29.18 -18.62
CA ASP A 130 -11.55 30.57 -18.73
C ASP A 130 -11.99 31.16 -20.07
N SER A 131 -13.28 31.50 -20.19
CA SER A 131 -13.87 32.04 -21.42
C SER A 131 -13.07 33.21 -22.00
N LEU A 132 -12.54 34.09 -21.16
CA LEU A 132 -11.76 35.25 -21.60
C LEU A 132 -10.42 34.84 -22.20
N ALA A 133 -9.70 33.91 -21.56
CA ALA A 133 -8.43 33.40 -22.09
C ALA A 133 -8.60 32.68 -23.44
N PHE A 134 -9.78 32.11 -23.70
CA PHE A 134 -10.11 31.42 -24.95
C PHE A 134 -10.87 32.28 -25.98
N GLY A 135 -11.08 33.57 -25.69
CA GLY A 135 -11.74 34.50 -26.62
C GLY A 135 -13.22 34.23 -26.85
N LEU A 136 -13.90 33.61 -25.89
CA LEU A 136 -15.35 33.42 -25.91
C LEU A 136 -16.06 34.71 -25.48
N GLU A 137 -17.16 35.04 -26.15
CA GLU A 137 -17.90 36.30 -25.92
C GLU A 137 -18.62 36.31 -24.56
N GLU A 138 -19.11 35.16 -24.12
CA GLU A 138 -19.89 35.03 -22.89
C GLU A 138 -19.03 34.50 -21.72
N PRO A 139 -19.15 35.10 -20.52
CA PRO A 139 -18.46 34.61 -19.34
C PRO A 139 -18.98 33.21 -18.99
N TYR A 140 -18.07 32.33 -18.57
CA TYR A 140 -18.46 30.99 -18.15
C TYR A 140 -19.34 31.07 -16.89
N PRO A 141 -20.43 30.25 -16.77
CA PRO A 141 -21.38 30.34 -15.66
C PRO A 141 -20.80 30.12 -14.27
N ARG A 142 -19.60 29.52 -14.17
CA ARG A 142 -18.94 29.15 -12.91
C ARG A 142 -17.59 29.83 -12.79
N THR A 143 -17.30 30.38 -11.62
CA THR A 143 -15.98 30.92 -11.32
C THR A 143 -15.00 29.81 -10.93
N ARG A 144 -13.69 30.08 -11.08
CA ARG A 144 -12.65 29.14 -10.66
C ARG A 144 -12.79 28.75 -9.18
N ALA A 145 -13.08 29.73 -8.32
CA ALA A 145 -13.21 29.53 -6.88
C ALA A 145 -14.40 28.61 -6.51
N GLU A 146 -15.53 28.76 -7.19
CA GLU A 146 -16.69 27.89 -6.99
C GLU A 146 -16.40 26.45 -7.42
N ALA A 147 -15.75 26.28 -8.58
CA ALA A 147 -15.37 24.96 -9.07
C ALA A 147 -14.33 24.28 -8.16
N THR A 148 -13.35 25.04 -7.64
CA THR A 148 -12.40 24.55 -6.63
C THR A 148 -13.10 24.12 -5.35
N LYS A 149 -14.14 24.85 -4.92
CA LYS A 149 -14.93 24.49 -3.73
C LYS A 149 -15.69 23.17 -3.93
N GLU A 150 -16.27 22.92 -5.09
CA GLU A 150 -16.91 21.61 -5.35
C GLU A 150 -15.90 20.48 -5.43
N LEU A 151 -14.74 20.72 -6.05
CA LEU A 151 -13.68 19.73 -6.03
C LEU A 151 -13.25 19.40 -4.60
N GLN A 152 -13.12 20.40 -3.72
CA GLN A 152 -12.86 20.19 -2.29
C GLN A 152 -13.93 19.32 -1.62
N THR A 153 -15.21 19.48 -1.98
CA THR A 153 -16.29 18.61 -1.50
C THR A 153 -16.05 17.16 -1.89
N CYS A 154 -15.71 16.88 -3.16
CA CYS A 154 -15.32 15.54 -3.60
C CYS A 154 -14.12 15.01 -2.79
N ILE A 155 -13.02 15.77 -2.71
CA ILE A 155 -11.82 15.33 -1.98
C ILE A 155 -12.13 15.01 -0.52
N ASN A 156 -12.95 15.82 0.14
CA ASN A 156 -13.37 15.57 1.51
C ASN A 156 -14.24 14.31 1.63
N HIS A 157 -15.11 14.05 0.65
CA HIS A 157 -15.88 12.82 0.59
C HIS A 157 -14.95 11.59 0.47
N LEU A 158 -14.01 11.62 -0.46
CA LEU A 158 -13.07 10.50 -0.67
C LEU A 158 -12.16 10.27 0.54
N ARG A 159 -11.66 11.35 1.17
CA ARG A 159 -10.91 11.29 2.44
C ARG A 159 -11.73 10.65 3.56
N ARG A 160 -13.02 10.99 3.67
CA ARG A 160 -13.92 10.36 4.64
C ARG A 160 -14.10 8.87 4.38
N ARG A 161 -14.38 8.44 3.14
CA ARG A 161 -14.52 7.02 2.79
C ARG A 161 -13.23 6.23 3.03
N PHE A 162 -12.09 6.83 2.71
CA PHE A 162 -10.77 6.30 3.02
C PHE A 162 -10.57 6.13 4.54
N GLY A 163 -10.87 7.15 5.33
CA GLY A 163 -10.80 7.09 6.80
C GLY A 163 -11.75 6.06 7.43
N GLU A 164 -12.97 5.94 6.92
CA GLU A 164 -13.92 4.91 7.33
C GLU A 164 -13.39 3.49 7.11
N GLY A 165 -12.71 3.25 5.98
CA GLY A 165 -12.04 1.99 5.71
C GLY A 165 -10.92 1.73 6.73
N LEU A 166 -10.13 2.76 7.06
CA LEU A 166 -9.08 2.65 8.08
C LEU A 166 -9.68 2.28 9.44
N ASP A 167 -10.69 3.01 9.90
CA ASP A 167 -11.35 2.79 11.20
C ASP A 167 -11.93 1.36 11.32
N ALA A 168 -12.53 0.86 10.24
CA ALA A 168 -13.08 -0.50 10.20
C ALA A 168 -12.01 -1.60 10.31
N ALA A 169 -10.75 -1.29 9.94
CA ALA A 169 -9.67 -2.26 9.94
C ALA A 169 -9.24 -2.68 11.36
N ASP A 170 -9.54 -1.88 12.38
CA ASP A 170 -9.17 -2.17 13.78
C ASP A 170 -9.65 -3.55 14.22
N ASN A 171 -10.89 -3.91 13.88
CA ASN A 171 -11.53 -5.13 14.37
C ASN A 171 -11.13 -6.40 13.59
N ILE A 172 -10.29 -6.30 12.54
CA ILE A 172 -9.73 -7.46 11.83
C ILE A 172 -8.86 -8.30 12.77
N VAL A 173 -8.19 -7.66 13.73
CA VAL A 173 -7.36 -8.31 14.73
C VAL A 173 -7.74 -7.87 16.14
N ASP A 174 -7.60 -8.75 17.12
CA ASP A 174 -7.79 -8.38 18.53
C ASP A 174 -6.60 -7.57 19.07
N GLU A 175 -6.68 -7.05 20.30
CA GLU A 175 -5.66 -6.23 20.95
C GLU A 175 -4.23 -6.82 20.96
N HIS A 176 -4.08 -8.13 20.72
CA HIS A 176 -2.81 -8.84 20.64
C HIS A 176 -2.36 -9.11 19.19
N ALA A 177 -2.91 -8.38 18.22
CA ALA A 177 -2.67 -8.53 16.78
C ALA A 177 -3.03 -9.92 16.23
N ARG A 178 -3.99 -10.63 16.85
CA ARG A 178 -4.47 -11.93 16.36
C ARG A 178 -5.70 -11.77 15.51
N ILE A 179 -5.72 -12.37 14.33
CA ILE A 179 -6.84 -12.37 13.39
C ILE A 179 -8.10 -12.89 14.08
N VAL A 180 -9.16 -12.09 14.02
CA VAL A 180 -10.50 -12.47 14.44
C VAL A 180 -11.18 -13.15 13.25
N GLU A 181 -11.15 -14.48 13.20
CA GLU A 181 -11.54 -15.29 12.01
C GLU A 181 -12.91 -14.90 11.42
N ARG A 182 -13.92 -14.69 12.28
CA ARG A 182 -15.26 -14.28 11.86
C ARG A 182 -15.31 -12.91 11.14
N GLU A 183 -14.31 -12.05 11.35
CA GLU A 183 -14.23 -10.70 10.78
C GLU A 183 -13.53 -10.69 9.40
N VAL A 184 -12.86 -11.79 9.04
CA VAL A 184 -12.08 -11.92 7.79
C VAL A 184 -12.57 -13.00 6.86
N GLU A 185 -13.51 -13.83 7.30
CA GLU A 185 -14.07 -14.94 6.53
C GLU A 185 -14.80 -14.44 5.28
N ILE A 186 -14.33 -14.88 4.10
CA ILE A 186 -14.90 -14.52 2.78
C ILE A 186 -15.07 -15.72 1.84
N LYS A 187 -14.65 -16.93 2.23
CA LYS A 187 -14.76 -18.14 1.39
C LYS A 187 -16.18 -18.68 1.38
N HIS A 188 -16.87 -18.59 2.51
CA HIS A 188 -18.22 -19.13 2.68
C HIS A 188 -19.31 -18.07 2.56
N ALA A 189 -18.98 -16.80 2.74
CA ALA A 189 -19.90 -15.69 2.63
C ALA A 189 -19.19 -14.50 1.97
N HIS A 190 -19.70 -14.09 0.80
CA HIS A 190 -19.25 -12.85 0.17
C HIS A 190 -19.59 -11.63 1.04
N CYS A 191 -18.86 -10.55 0.82
CA CYS A 191 -19.22 -9.26 1.36
C CYS A 191 -20.49 -8.75 0.67
N THR A 192 -21.30 -8.02 1.43
CA THR A 192 -22.55 -7.41 0.94
C THR A 192 -22.36 -5.91 0.93
N PHE A 193 -22.09 -5.35 -0.25
CA PHE A 193 -21.82 -3.92 -0.45
C PHE A 193 -23.05 -3.26 -1.06
N SER A 194 -24.08 -3.09 -0.25
CA SER A 194 -25.31 -2.33 -0.53
C SER A 194 -26.32 -2.74 0.52
N PHE A 195 -26.94 -1.75 1.20
CA PHE A 195 -27.98 -1.91 2.22
C PHE A 195 -27.53 -2.56 3.54
N PRO A 196 -27.92 -2.03 4.72
CA PRO A 196 -29.15 -1.28 5.05
C PRO A 196 -28.96 -0.02 5.93
N GLU A 197 -30.08 0.70 6.14
CA GLU A 197 -30.34 1.88 7.00
C GLU A 197 -29.89 1.78 8.48
N LEU A 198 -29.20 0.70 8.85
CA LEU A 198 -28.68 0.41 10.18
C LEU A 198 -27.20 0.02 10.17
N GLN A 199 -26.53 -0.14 9.01
CA GLN A 199 -25.12 -0.49 8.94
C GLN A 199 -24.24 0.75 8.78
N MET A 200 -23.95 1.40 9.91
CA MET A 200 -22.59 1.93 10.08
C MET A 200 -21.61 0.75 9.89
N HIS A 201 -20.34 1.01 9.54
CA HIS A 201 -19.23 0.02 9.46
C HIS A 201 -19.09 -0.95 10.66
N LEU A 202 -19.89 -0.76 11.71
CA LEU A 202 -20.01 -1.51 12.95
C LEU A 202 -20.70 -2.88 12.85
N PHE A 203 -21.41 -3.19 11.75
CA PHE A 203 -22.30 -4.37 11.68
C PHE A 203 -21.98 -5.36 10.57
N SER A 204 -21.02 -5.04 9.69
CA SER A 204 -20.47 -5.98 8.72
C SER A 204 -19.15 -6.56 9.25
N ARG A 205 -18.64 -7.60 8.57
CA ARG A 205 -17.33 -8.15 8.88
C ARG A 205 -16.27 -7.09 8.61
N SER A 206 -15.31 -6.93 9.51
CA SER A 206 -14.33 -5.85 9.46
C SER A 206 -13.51 -5.82 8.17
N LYS A 207 -13.13 -6.99 7.62
CA LYS A 207 -12.49 -7.07 6.29
C LYS A 207 -13.37 -6.49 5.18
N CYS A 208 -14.67 -6.78 5.20
CA CYS A 208 -15.60 -6.25 4.21
C CYS A 208 -15.74 -4.73 4.34
N SER A 209 -15.99 -4.20 5.55
CA SER A 209 -16.12 -2.74 5.75
C SER A 209 -14.83 -1.98 5.40
N THR A 210 -13.66 -2.57 5.69
CA THR A 210 -12.37 -2.00 5.28
C THR A 210 -12.25 -1.92 3.76
N ILE A 211 -12.60 -3.01 3.06
CA ILE A 211 -12.62 -3.07 1.60
C ILE A 211 -13.66 -2.10 1.02
N GLU A 212 -14.81 -1.90 1.67
CA GLU A 212 -15.83 -0.94 1.26
C GLU A 212 -15.33 0.50 1.31
N GLY A 213 -14.76 0.94 2.43
CA GLY A 213 -14.23 2.30 2.56
C GLY A 213 -13.14 2.60 1.54
N LEU A 214 -12.21 1.66 1.32
CA LEU A 214 -11.20 1.76 0.27
C LEU A 214 -11.84 1.77 -1.13
N GLY A 215 -12.78 0.87 -1.40
CA GLY A 215 -13.41 0.73 -2.71
C GLY A 215 -14.22 1.96 -3.11
N ARG A 216 -15.00 2.54 -2.20
CA ARG A 216 -15.74 3.80 -2.42
C ARG A 216 -14.81 5.00 -2.63
N ALA A 217 -13.67 5.04 -1.95
CA ALA A 217 -12.66 6.07 -2.24
C ALA A 217 -12.04 5.87 -3.63
N LEU A 218 -11.75 4.63 -4.02
CA LEU A 218 -11.21 4.30 -5.35
C LEU A 218 -12.20 4.58 -6.48
N HIS A 219 -13.51 4.42 -6.25
CA HIS A 219 -14.57 4.77 -7.18
C HIS A 219 -14.40 6.22 -7.66
N GLY A 220 -14.44 7.18 -6.74
CA GLY A 220 -14.29 8.59 -7.10
C GLY A 220 -12.92 8.99 -7.63
N ILE A 221 -11.85 8.27 -7.25
CA ILE A 221 -10.53 8.43 -7.88
C ILE A 221 -10.58 8.02 -9.35
N GLN A 222 -11.23 6.89 -9.68
CA GLN A 222 -11.36 6.41 -11.05
C GLN A 222 -12.24 7.35 -11.87
N ASP A 223 -13.37 7.80 -11.31
CA ASP A 223 -14.26 8.77 -11.94
C ASP A 223 -13.60 10.12 -12.18
N PHE A 224 -12.73 10.59 -11.28
CA PHE A 224 -11.99 11.82 -11.53
C PHE A 224 -11.22 11.75 -12.85
N TYR A 225 -10.59 10.63 -13.20
CA TYR A 225 -9.89 10.51 -14.48
C TYR A 225 -10.83 10.32 -15.67
N ALA A 226 -11.97 9.67 -15.46
CA ALA A 226 -12.99 9.49 -16.48
C ALA A 226 -13.70 10.80 -16.83
N HIS A 227 -14.03 11.63 -15.84
CA HIS A 227 -14.91 12.80 -15.94
C HIS A 227 -14.18 14.13 -15.84
N SER A 228 -12.84 14.14 -15.82
CA SER A 228 -12.03 15.37 -15.87
C SER A 228 -11.18 15.48 -17.12
N ASN A 229 -10.67 16.68 -17.35
CA ASN A 229 -9.69 16.96 -18.40
C ASN A 229 -8.22 16.71 -17.96
N TRP A 230 -7.98 16.00 -16.84
CA TRP A 230 -6.64 15.86 -16.26
C TRP A 230 -5.65 15.14 -17.19
N ALA A 231 -5.97 13.90 -17.55
CA ALA A 231 -5.08 13.05 -18.35
C ALA A 231 -5.30 13.21 -19.87
N ASP A 232 -6.38 13.89 -20.26
CA ASP A 232 -6.82 13.94 -21.64
C ASP A 232 -6.26 15.14 -22.41
N ASP A 233 -6.45 15.13 -23.73
CA ASP A 233 -5.99 16.15 -24.68
C ASP A 233 -7.18 16.62 -25.53
N ALA A 234 -7.07 17.84 -26.06
CA ALA A 234 -8.04 18.41 -26.99
C ALA A 234 -7.41 19.52 -27.84
N ALA A 235 -7.84 19.60 -29.10
CA ALA A 235 -7.49 20.70 -29.98
C ALA A 235 -8.58 21.77 -29.98
N ALA A 236 -8.19 23.01 -30.26
CA ALA A 236 -9.11 24.14 -30.44
C ALA A 236 -10.08 23.91 -31.62
N PRO A 237 -11.26 24.56 -31.65
CA PRO A 237 -11.72 25.62 -30.75
C PRO A 237 -12.14 25.09 -29.37
N PHE A 238 -11.75 25.82 -28.33
CA PHE A 238 -12.11 25.49 -26.95
C PHE A 238 -13.42 26.15 -26.57
N GLY A 239 -14.29 25.40 -25.89
CA GLY A 239 -15.61 25.84 -25.47
C GLY A 239 -16.25 24.85 -24.49
N PRO A 240 -17.47 25.11 -24.01
CA PRO A 240 -18.18 24.19 -23.11
C PRO A 240 -18.34 22.77 -23.66
N ASP A 241 -18.47 22.62 -24.98
CA ASP A 241 -18.60 21.31 -25.64
C ASP A 241 -17.25 20.65 -25.98
N ASN A 242 -16.13 21.36 -25.80
CA ASN A 242 -14.78 20.86 -26.06
C ASN A 242 -13.77 21.63 -25.20
N PRO A 243 -13.74 21.42 -23.88
CA PRO A 243 -12.77 22.07 -23.00
C PRO A 243 -11.34 21.60 -23.32
N PRO A 244 -10.32 22.44 -23.03
CA PRO A 244 -8.93 22.05 -23.22
C PRO A 244 -8.56 20.86 -22.33
N GLY A 245 -7.76 19.93 -22.84
CA GLY A 245 -7.14 18.88 -22.03
C GLY A 245 -5.88 19.39 -21.33
N LEU A 246 -5.56 18.84 -20.15
CA LEU A 246 -4.32 19.17 -19.43
C LEU A 246 -3.14 18.25 -19.81
N LYS A 247 -3.42 17.08 -20.40
CA LYS A 247 -2.45 16.09 -20.84
C LYS A 247 -1.40 15.75 -19.76
N ARG A 248 -1.85 15.64 -18.52
CA ARG A 248 -1.00 15.31 -17.37
C ARG A 248 -0.84 13.80 -17.25
N ASP A 249 0.38 13.37 -16.92
CA ASP A 249 0.73 11.98 -16.69
C ASP A 249 0.99 11.66 -15.21
N ASP A 250 1.14 12.70 -14.38
CA ASP A 250 1.27 12.64 -12.94
C ASP A 250 -0.08 12.53 -12.22
N ALA A 251 -0.05 12.10 -10.96
CA ALA A 251 -1.25 12.06 -10.13
C ALA A 251 -1.52 13.45 -9.50
N PRO A 252 -2.77 13.92 -9.44
CA PRO A 252 -3.08 15.17 -8.77
C PRO A 252 -2.67 15.12 -7.32
N VAL A 253 -1.86 16.10 -6.90
CA VAL A 253 -1.40 16.17 -5.52
C VAL A 253 -2.59 16.20 -4.56
N PHE A 254 -3.66 16.92 -4.88
CA PHE A 254 -4.85 17.05 -4.02
C PHE A 254 -5.65 15.74 -3.85
N LEU A 255 -5.39 14.70 -4.65
CA LEU A 255 -5.93 13.34 -4.46
C LEU A 255 -5.06 12.48 -3.52
N ASP A 256 -4.07 13.03 -2.81
CA ASP A 256 -3.51 12.34 -1.65
C ASP A 256 -4.55 12.36 -0.52
N LEU A 257 -5.25 11.23 -0.35
CA LEU A 257 -6.36 11.08 0.61
C LEU A 257 -5.88 11.03 2.07
N ARG A 258 -4.57 11.00 2.30
CA ARG A 258 -3.98 11.19 3.62
C ARG A 258 -4.01 12.66 4.04
N GLY A 259 -4.14 13.59 3.08
CA GLY A 259 -4.19 15.01 3.35
C GLY A 259 -5.46 15.44 4.12
N ASP A 260 -5.40 16.57 4.81
CA ASP A 260 -6.55 17.24 5.44
C ASP A 260 -6.66 18.73 5.06
N SER A 261 -5.72 19.20 4.23
CA SER A 261 -5.60 20.59 3.80
C SER A 261 -6.64 21.02 2.76
N ASP A 262 -6.83 22.33 2.71
CA ASP A 262 -7.50 23.05 1.63
C ASP A 262 -6.69 22.95 0.31
N ILE A 263 -7.38 22.60 -0.77
CA ILE A 263 -6.77 22.30 -2.07
C ILE A 263 -6.65 23.52 -2.98
N ALA A 264 -7.10 24.71 -2.57
CA ALA A 264 -7.27 25.83 -3.50
C ALA A 264 -5.99 26.29 -4.20
N LYS A 265 -4.83 26.10 -3.55
CA LYS A 265 -3.51 26.39 -4.14
C LYS A 265 -2.93 25.24 -4.96
N GLN A 266 -3.54 24.06 -4.89
CA GLN A 266 -3.10 22.81 -5.51
C GLN A 266 -3.79 22.55 -6.86
N VAL A 267 -4.93 23.20 -7.10
CA VAL A 267 -5.76 23.00 -8.31
C VAL A 267 -5.19 23.79 -9.49
N PRO A 268 -4.81 23.13 -10.61
CA PRO A 268 -4.43 23.84 -11.83
C PRO A 268 -5.56 24.74 -12.34
N HIS A 269 -5.21 25.93 -12.81
CA HIS A 269 -6.20 26.94 -13.25
C HIS A 269 -7.22 26.39 -14.26
N ASN A 270 -6.76 25.59 -15.23
CA ASN A 270 -7.59 25.04 -16.31
C ASN A 270 -8.20 23.65 -16.00
N LEU A 271 -8.12 23.14 -14.77
CA LEU A 271 -8.75 21.85 -14.43
C LEU A 271 -10.28 21.95 -14.49
N SER A 272 -10.93 21.04 -15.19
CA SER A 272 -12.40 20.94 -15.20
C SER A 272 -12.81 19.50 -14.98
N THR A 273 -13.83 19.29 -14.15
CA THR A 273 -14.65 18.07 -14.18
C THR A 273 -15.99 18.38 -14.85
N GLY A 274 -16.84 17.39 -15.09
CA GLY A 274 -18.10 17.58 -15.79
C GLY A 274 -19.25 17.95 -14.85
N CYS A 275 -20.18 18.78 -15.31
CA CYS A 275 -21.44 19.02 -14.61
C CYS A 275 -22.39 17.83 -14.80
N PHE A 276 -22.89 17.26 -13.69
CA PHE A 276 -23.79 16.12 -13.70
C PHE A 276 -25.26 16.59 -13.77
N GLY A 277 -25.90 16.37 -14.91
CA GLY A 277 -27.28 16.76 -15.16
C GLY A 277 -28.30 15.68 -14.78
N GLY A 278 -27.87 14.45 -14.52
CA GLY A 278 -28.70 13.26 -14.32
C GLY A 278 -28.86 12.41 -15.59
N ILE A 279 -29.26 11.14 -15.42
CA ILE A 279 -29.25 10.08 -16.46
C ILE A 279 -30.05 10.44 -17.72
N LEU A 280 -31.08 11.29 -17.59
CA LEU A 280 -31.95 11.72 -18.69
C LEU A 280 -31.64 13.13 -19.22
N SER A 281 -30.67 13.83 -18.62
CA SER A 281 -30.43 15.27 -18.82
C SER A 281 -29.02 15.64 -19.24
N ASP A 282 -28.09 14.70 -19.36
CA ASP A 282 -26.77 14.93 -19.97
C ASP A 282 -26.83 15.19 -21.51
N GLY A 283 -28.03 15.46 -22.05
CA GLY A 283 -28.31 15.81 -23.44
C GLY A 283 -28.47 17.32 -23.71
N PRO A 284 -28.52 17.74 -24.99
CA PRO A 284 -28.09 19.07 -25.46
C PRO A 284 -28.90 20.25 -24.90
N LEU A 285 -28.20 21.39 -24.77
CA LEU A 285 -28.67 22.77 -24.53
C LEU A 285 -30.18 22.93 -24.25
N GLY A 286 -30.52 23.20 -22.98
CA GLY A 286 -31.80 23.82 -22.62
C GLY A 286 -32.90 22.88 -22.11
N LYS A 287 -32.57 21.75 -21.47
CA LYS A 287 -33.55 21.00 -20.67
C LYS A 287 -33.14 21.02 -19.19
N GLN A 288 -34.10 21.40 -18.34
CA GLN A 288 -33.96 21.32 -16.88
C GLN A 288 -33.56 19.89 -16.49
N GLY A 289 -32.53 19.74 -15.65
CA GLY A 289 -32.22 18.49 -14.99
C GLY A 289 -33.47 17.94 -14.31
N HIS A 290 -33.73 16.64 -14.41
CA HIS A 290 -34.89 16.05 -13.77
C HIS A 290 -34.67 16.12 -12.23
N PRO A 291 -35.53 16.79 -11.43
CA PRO A 291 -35.30 17.01 -9.99
C PRO A 291 -35.40 15.77 -9.09
N LEU A 292 -35.39 14.57 -9.68
CA LEU A 292 -35.69 13.31 -8.98
C LEU A 292 -34.45 12.46 -8.71
N GLU A 293 -33.28 12.82 -9.24
CA GLU A 293 -32.01 12.14 -8.96
C GLU A 293 -31.20 12.95 -7.93
N PRO A 294 -30.75 12.34 -6.83
CA PRO A 294 -29.83 12.99 -5.90
C PRO A 294 -28.60 13.51 -6.64
N GLY A 295 -28.32 14.80 -6.53
CA GLY A 295 -27.12 15.39 -7.13
C GLY A 295 -27.26 15.98 -8.53
N SER A 296 -28.36 15.72 -9.25
CA SER A 296 -28.56 16.31 -10.59
C SER A 296 -28.76 17.83 -10.52
N MET A 297 -28.14 18.57 -11.45
CA MET A 297 -28.28 20.03 -11.51
C MET A 297 -28.47 20.58 -12.93
N ASP A 298 -28.79 21.87 -13.04
CA ASP A 298 -28.85 22.54 -14.35
C ASP A 298 -27.42 22.78 -14.89
N CYS A 299 -27.11 22.09 -15.98
CA CYS A 299 -25.83 22.17 -16.68
C CYS A 299 -25.88 23.07 -17.92
N THR A 300 -26.93 23.88 -18.09
CA THR A 300 -27.06 24.78 -19.25
C THR A 300 -25.86 25.73 -19.37
N GLY A 301 -25.17 25.67 -20.52
CA GLY A 301 -24.01 26.51 -20.81
C GLY A 301 -22.71 26.08 -20.09
N ARG A 302 -22.73 24.92 -19.43
CA ARG A 302 -21.57 24.35 -18.71
C ARG A 302 -21.00 23.16 -19.47
N ILE A 303 -19.75 22.84 -19.17
CA ILE A 303 -19.09 21.59 -19.54
C ILE A 303 -19.83 20.48 -18.80
N THR A 304 -20.44 19.56 -19.54
CA THR A 304 -21.22 18.46 -18.97
C THR A 304 -20.34 17.27 -18.63
N HIS A 305 -20.85 16.40 -17.77
CA HIS A 305 -20.30 15.06 -17.50
C HIS A 305 -20.04 14.30 -18.80
N HIS A 306 -21.06 14.18 -19.66
CA HIS A 306 -20.94 13.57 -20.99
C HIS A 306 -19.82 14.16 -21.87
N THR A 307 -19.59 15.48 -21.83
CA THR A 307 -18.53 16.12 -22.63
C THR A 307 -17.12 15.67 -22.23
N LEU A 308 -16.90 15.39 -20.95
CA LEU A 308 -15.61 14.93 -20.43
C LEU A 308 -15.53 13.41 -20.26
N ASN A 309 -16.66 12.71 -20.29
CA ASN A 309 -16.80 11.29 -20.04
C ASN A 309 -15.89 10.45 -20.95
N LYS A 310 -15.16 9.51 -20.34
CA LYS A 310 -14.28 8.54 -21.01
C LYS A 310 -14.60 7.08 -20.62
N ASP A 311 -15.85 6.80 -20.34
CA ASP A 311 -16.35 5.51 -19.91
C ASP A 311 -16.69 4.61 -21.11
N ASN A 312 -17.28 3.46 -20.81
CA ASN A 312 -17.85 2.44 -21.68
C ASN A 312 -16.86 1.72 -22.60
N GLY A 313 -15.56 1.99 -22.47
CA GLY A 313 -14.53 1.41 -23.30
C GLY A 313 -14.08 0.04 -22.84
N TYR A 314 -13.38 -0.68 -23.73
CA TYR A 314 -12.82 -1.98 -23.40
C TYR A 314 -11.47 -1.86 -22.71
N ILE A 315 -11.41 -2.32 -21.46
CA ILE A 315 -10.19 -2.46 -20.66
C ILE A 315 -9.91 -3.95 -20.44
N ASN A 316 -8.70 -4.41 -20.75
CA ASN A 316 -8.25 -5.74 -20.36
C ASN A 316 -7.98 -5.77 -18.85
N SER A 317 -8.70 -6.61 -18.12
CA SER A 317 -8.64 -6.70 -16.65
C SER A 317 -7.33 -7.29 -16.10
N GLU A 318 -6.47 -7.85 -16.94
CA GLU A 318 -5.19 -8.43 -16.51
C GLU A 318 -4.03 -7.43 -16.54
N ASN A 319 -4.02 -6.54 -17.53
CA ASN A 319 -2.88 -5.66 -17.81
C ASN A 319 -3.27 -4.19 -18.02
N GLY A 320 -4.57 -3.87 -18.04
CA GLY A 320 -5.08 -2.52 -18.26
C GLY A 320 -4.97 -2.00 -19.69
N THR A 321 -4.60 -2.82 -20.68
CA THR A 321 -4.52 -2.36 -22.07
C THR A 321 -5.91 -2.08 -22.62
N THR A 322 -6.06 -0.98 -23.36
CA THR A 322 -7.32 -0.57 -23.99
C THR A 322 -7.35 -0.92 -25.48
N SER A 323 -8.51 -1.29 -26.04
CA SER A 323 -8.66 -1.56 -27.48
C SER A 323 -9.72 -0.69 -28.16
N ASP A 324 -10.85 -0.45 -27.50
CA ASP A 324 -12.01 0.21 -28.08
C ASP A 324 -12.53 1.29 -27.13
N PRO A 325 -12.54 2.57 -27.54
CA PRO A 325 -13.25 3.64 -26.84
C PRO A 325 -14.73 3.30 -26.65
N GLY A 326 -15.32 3.78 -25.56
CA GLY A 326 -16.71 3.49 -25.26
C GLY A 326 -17.71 4.21 -26.17
N PRO A 327 -18.84 3.57 -26.51
CA PRO A 327 -19.88 4.23 -27.30
C PRO A 327 -20.44 5.45 -26.56
N ASN A 328 -20.81 6.49 -27.34
CA ASN A 328 -21.41 7.72 -26.82
C ASN A 328 -20.54 8.46 -25.78
N THR A 329 -19.21 8.38 -25.92
CA THR A 329 -18.27 9.15 -25.10
C THR A 329 -17.37 10.00 -26.01
N PRO A 330 -17.83 11.19 -26.44
CA PRO A 330 -17.12 11.99 -27.46
C PRO A 330 -15.68 12.32 -27.08
N ARG A 331 -15.37 12.36 -25.78
CA ARG A 331 -14.02 12.61 -25.29
C ARG A 331 -13.08 11.44 -25.55
N SER A 332 -13.58 10.21 -25.57
CA SER A 332 -12.83 9.00 -25.87
C SER A 332 -12.50 8.85 -27.36
N ASP A 333 -13.28 9.48 -28.24
CA ASP A 333 -13.04 9.47 -29.69
C ASP A 333 -11.76 10.23 -30.08
N ILE A 334 -11.24 11.08 -29.19
CA ILE A 334 -9.94 11.74 -29.37
C ILE A 334 -8.83 10.74 -29.05
N GLU A 335 -7.89 10.58 -29.99
CA GLU A 335 -6.84 9.57 -29.94
C GLU A 335 -6.07 9.56 -28.61
N GLY A 336 -6.10 8.39 -27.95
CA GLY A 336 -5.40 8.10 -26.70
C GLY A 336 -5.99 8.74 -25.44
N ASN A 337 -7.11 9.46 -25.50
CA ASN A 337 -7.74 10.02 -24.30
C ASN A 337 -8.20 8.93 -23.33
N PHE A 338 -8.88 7.91 -23.86
CA PHE A 338 -9.34 6.76 -23.08
C PHE A 338 -8.15 6.02 -22.41
N ASP A 339 -7.14 5.66 -23.18
CA ASP A 339 -5.93 4.99 -22.66
C ASP A 339 -5.24 5.82 -21.56
N ARG A 340 -5.03 7.13 -21.78
CA ARG A 340 -4.41 8.00 -20.77
C ARG A 340 -5.20 8.05 -19.47
N ALA A 341 -6.53 8.15 -19.53
CA ALA A 341 -7.39 8.14 -18.36
C ALA A 341 -7.32 6.80 -17.61
N VAL A 342 -7.42 5.69 -18.33
CA VAL A 342 -7.32 4.32 -17.79
C VAL A 342 -5.97 4.10 -17.10
N GLN A 343 -4.87 4.43 -17.77
CA GLN A 343 -3.53 4.25 -17.20
C GLN A 343 -3.29 5.16 -15.99
N ALA A 344 -3.81 6.39 -16.00
CA ALA A 344 -3.71 7.28 -14.85
C ALA A 344 -4.53 6.76 -13.66
N ALA A 345 -5.76 6.28 -13.88
CA ALA A 345 -6.61 5.68 -12.86
C ALA A 345 -5.99 4.41 -12.24
N ILE A 346 -5.37 3.54 -13.05
CA ILE A 346 -4.65 2.36 -12.56
C ILE A 346 -3.45 2.77 -11.68
N ARG A 347 -2.63 3.72 -12.15
CA ARG A 347 -1.47 4.21 -11.38
C ARG A 347 -1.90 4.83 -10.06
N ASP A 348 -2.96 5.65 -10.08
CA ASP A 348 -3.44 6.30 -8.86
C ASP A 348 -4.12 5.32 -7.92
N SER A 349 -4.89 4.34 -8.42
CA SER A 349 -5.46 3.28 -7.57
C SER A 349 -4.37 2.52 -6.81
N ARG A 350 -3.27 2.13 -7.49
CA ARG A 350 -2.09 1.52 -6.83
C ARG A 350 -1.46 2.45 -5.79
N ARG A 351 -1.36 3.75 -6.10
CA ARG A 351 -0.88 4.78 -5.17
C ARG A 351 -1.77 4.88 -3.92
N GLN A 352 -3.09 4.88 -4.07
CA GLN A 352 -4.03 4.96 -2.94
C GLN A 352 -3.95 3.70 -2.07
N TRP A 353 -3.83 2.50 -2.65
CA TRP A 353 -3.63 1.28 -1.86
C TRP A 353 -2.34 1.30 -1.05
N ARG A 354 -1.25 1.82 -1.63
CA ARG A 354 0.00 2.05 -0.89
C ARG A 354 -0.23 3.00 0.29
N TYR A 355 -0.86 4.14 0.08
CA TYR A 355 -1.16 5.11 1.13
C TYR A 355 -2.06 4.55 2.22
N PHE A 356 -3.02 3.70 1.85
CA PHE A 356 -3.91 3.03 2.81
C PHE A 356 -3.14 2.08 3.72
N ARG A 357 -2.20 1.30 3.16
CA ARG A 357 -1.29 0.44 3.94
C ARG A 357 -0.38 1.23 4.87
N GLU A 358 0.13 2.37 4.42
CA GLU A 358 0.96 3.26 5.24
C GLU A 358 0.16 3.83 6.43
N GLU A 359 -1.06 4.32 6.19
CA GLU A 359 -1.94 4.80 7.25
C GLU A 359 -2.34 3.69 8.23
N ILE A 360 -2.62 2.46 7.75
CA ILE A 360 -2.88 1.30 8.63
C ILE A 360 -1.71 1.08 9.60
N ARG A 361 -0.46 1.07 9.10
CA ARG A 361 0.73 0.88 9.95
C ARG A 361 0.92 2.03 10.92
N ARG A 362 0.63 3.26 10.48
CA ARG A 362 0.74 4.45 11.32
C ARG A 362 -0.29 4.45 12.45
N LEU A 363 -1.55 4.11 12.15
CA LEU A 363 -2.66 4.10 13.12
C LEU A 363 -2.58 2.94 14.11
N TYR A 364 -2.27 1.73 13.62
CA TYR A 364 -2.35 0.50 14.41
C TYR A 364 -0.99 0.03 14.92
N GLY A 365 0.09 0.69 14.51
CA GLY A 365 1.46 0.22 14.69
C GLY A 365 1.84 -0.80 13.62
N THR A 366 3.14 -0.86 13.33
CA THR A 366 3.76 -1.69 12.29
C THR A 366 3.30 -3.16 12.32
N GLU A 367 3.29 -3.77 13.50
CA GLU A 367 3.03 -5.19 13.67
C GLU A 367 1.56 -5.56 13.44
N ARG A 368 0.66 -4.88 14.15
CA ARG A 368 -0.79 -5.03 14.00
C ARG A 368 -1.20 -4.68 12.56
N GLY A 369 -0.65 -3.57 12.05
CA GLY A 369 -0.88 -3.09 10.69
C GLY A 369 -0.49 -4.12 9.63
N ASN A 370 0.67 -4.78 9.74
CA ASN A 370 1.08 -5.80 8.78
C ASN A 370 0.13 -7.01 8.74
N ILE A 371 -0.38 -7.46 9.89
CA ILE A 371 -1.37 -8.55 9.94
C ILE A 371 -2.72 -8.11 9.37
N ILE A 372 -3.15 -6.87 9.63
CA ILE A 372 -4.33 -6.27 9.01
C ILE A 372 -4.19 -6.27 7.48
N ILE A 373 -3.08 -5.73 6.97
CA ILE A 373 -2.80 -5.63 5.53
C ILE A 373 -2.79 -7.01 4.88
N CYS A 374 -2.10 -7.98 5.49
CA CYS A 374 -2.12 -9.36 5.01
C CYS A 374 -3.57 -9.88 4.96
N SER A 375 -4.36 -9.65 6.00
CA SER A 375 -5.74 -10.15 6.06
C SER A 375 -6.64 -9.57 4.97
N LEU A 376 -6.40 -8.32 4.55
CA LEU A 376 -7.16 -7.67 3.47
C LEU A 376 -6.92 -8.33 2.12
N VAL A 377 -5.67 -8.68 1.81
CA VAL A 377 -5.28 -9.17 0.49
C VAL A 377 -5.39 -10.69 0.31
N ARG A 378 -5.45 -11.46 1.41
CA ARG A 378 -5.44 -12.93 1.37
C ARG A 378 -6.82 -13.56 1.40
N ASP A 379 -6.98 -14.65 0.67
CA ASP A 379 -8.23 -15.41 0.63
C ASP A 379 -8.43 -16.30 1.87
N ASN A 380 -7.34 -16.71 2.54
CA ASN A 380 -7.38 -17.41 3.81
C ASN A 380 -6.50 -16.78 4.91
N PRO A 381 -6.82 -15.58 5.41
CA PRO A 381 -5.97 -14.86 6.36
C PRO A 381 -5.57 -15.66 7.59
N ALA A 382 -6.52 -16.40 8.18
CA ALA A 382 -6.31 -17.17 9.40
C ALA A 382 -5.30 -18.33 9.25
N GLN A 383 -5.01 -18.74 8.02
CA GLN A 383 -3.97 -19.74 7.72
C GLN A 383 -2.71 -19.07 7.16
N ASP A 384 -2.87 -18.13 6.24
CA ASP A 384 -1.78 -17.67 5.39
C ASP A 384 -0.92 -16.60 6.08
N CYS A 385 -1.53 -15.74 6.90
CA CYS A 385 -0.86 -14.60 7.53
C CYS A 385 -0.03 -14.95 8.77
N TYR A 386 0.11 -16.24 9.09
CA TYR A 386 0.87 -16.76 10.23
C TYR A 386 2.07 -17.61 9.81
N GLY A 387 2.96 -17.84 10.79
CA GLY A 387 4.13 -18.71 10.64
C GLY A 387 5.32 -17.99 10.02
N ARG A 388 6.33 -17.68 10.85
CA ARG A 388 7.64 -17.19 10.41
C ARG A 388 8.73 -18.03 11.04
N ARG A 389 9.86 -18.18 10.35
CA ARG A 389 11.04 -18.84 10.92
C ARG A 389 12.24 -17.90 10.88
N ILE A 390 12.81 -17.61 12.04
CA ILE A 390 13.83 -16.57 12.18
C ILE A 390 15.08 -17.17 12.80
N ALA A 391 16.22 -16.98 12.15
CA ALA A 391 17.51 -17.16 12.78
C ALA A 391 17.95 -15.84 13.44
N ILE A 392 18.28 -15.87 14.72
CA ILE A 392 18.80 -14.74 15.47
C ILE A 392 20.28 -15.01 15.72
N ILE A 393 21.13 -14.13 15.20
CA ILE A 393 22.59 -14.28 15.27
C ILE A 393 23.15 -13.08 16.02
N ARG A 394 23.99 -13.36 17.02
CA ARG A 394 24.72 -12.34 17.77
C ARG A 394 26.20 -12.64 17.75
N ASP A 395 26.99 -11.59 17.84
CA ASP A 395 28.42 -11.73 18.02
C ASP A 395 28.72 -12.52 19.32
N ALA A 396 29.61 -13.51 19.22
CA ALA A 396 29.88 -14.49 20.27
C ALA A 396 30.66 -13.92 21.47
N TYR A 397 30.91 -12.60 21.52
CA TYR A 397 31.88 -11.99 22.43
C TYR A 397 31.29 -11.39 23.72
N ASP A 398 29.99 -11.11 23.80
CA ASP A 398 29.40 -10.65 25.06
C ASP A 398 28.90 -11.86 25.86
N GLY A 399 29.41 -12.05 27.08
CA GLY A 399 29.06 -13.13 28.03
C GLY A 399 27.60 -13.16 28.50
N ILE A 400 26.67 -12.68 27.67
CA ILE A 400 25.23 -12.92 27.73
C ILE A 400 25.03 -14.37 27.29
N SER A 401 24.60 -15.22 28.22
CA SER A 401 24.13 -16.57 27.93
C SER A 401 22.97 -16.50 26.93
N GLY A 402 23.21 -16.91 25.69
CA GLY A 402 22.21 -16.96 24.61
C GLY A 402 22.91 -16.93 23.25
N GLY A 403 23.36 -18.09 22.77
CA GLY A 403 24.00 -18.24 21.46
C GLY A 403 23.06 -18.00 20.28
N ASN A 404 23.51 -18.34 19.07
CA ASN A 404 22.68 -18.34 17.87
C ASN A 404 21.44 -19.23 18.06
N ARG A 405 20.24 -18.70 17.78
CA ARG A 405 18.97 -19.43 17.92
C ARG A 405 18.12 -19.40 16.65
N ILE A 406 17.29 -20.42 16.48
CA ILE A 406 16.23 -20.46 15.46
C ILE A 406 14.88 -20.51 16.16
N ALA A 407 14.01 -19.58 15.79
CA ALA A 407 12.66 -19.49 16.32
C ALA A 407 11.63 -19.74 15.23
N GLN A 408 10.57 -20.49 15.55
CA GLN A 408 9.34 -20.53 14.78
C GLN A 408 8.27 -19.72 15.51
N MET A 409 7.58 -18.83 14.80
CA MET A 409 6.70 -17.83 15.41
C MET A 409 5.34 -17.78 14.73
N GLN A 410 4.26 -17.74 15.52
CA GLN A 410 2.90 -17.66 15.01
C GLN A 410 2.45 -16.19 14.86
N ILE A 411 2.54 -15.40 15.94
CA ILE A 411 2.11 -13.99 16.11
C ILE A 411 2.66 -13.49 17.47
N PRO A 412 2.75 -12.19 17.78
CA PRO A 412 3.43 -11.08 17.12
C PRO A 412 4.94 -11.10 17.44
N ILE A 413 5.70 -10.70 16.46
CA ILE A 413 7.15 -10.80 16.28
C ILE A 413 7.93 -9.77 17.10
N SER A 414 7.45 -8.53 17.25
CA SER A 414 8.28 -7.45 17.82
C SER A 414 8.54 -7.69 19.30
N HIS A 415 7.50 -7.83 20.11
CA HIS A 415 7.66 -8.05 21.55
C HIS A 415 8.48 -9.31 21.83
N TRP A 416 8.22 -10.40 21.11
CA TRP A 416 8.97 -11.65 21.26
C TRP A 416 10.45 -11.46 20.90
N LEU A 417 10.76 -10.90 19.73
CA LEU A 417 12.14 -10.62 19.30
C LEU A 417 12.86 -9.67 20.25
N GLN A 418 12.19 -8.63 20.74
CA GLN A 418 12.76 -7.69 21.70
C GLN A 418 13.10 -8.39 23.03
N THR A 419 12.19 -9.23 23.53
CA THR A 419 12.41 -9.99 24.78
C THR A 419 13.55 -10.99 24.61
N GLU A 420 13.59 -11.66 23.45
CA GLU A 420 14.67 -12.56 23.05
C GLU A 420 16.01 -11.82 22.97
N LEU A 421 16.08 -10.68 22.26
CA LEU A 421 17.27 -9.84 22.15
C LEU A 421 17.79 -9.31 23.49
N ARG A 422 16.90 -9.11 24.46
CA ARG A 422 17.26 -8.70 25.83
C ARG A 422 17.68 -9.87 26.72
N GLY A 423 17.62 -11.11 26.23
CA GLY A 423 17.92 -12.32 27.03
C GLY A 423 16.92 -12.54 28.15
N GLN A 424 15.70 -12.00 28.01
CA GLN A 424 14.63 -12.11 29.00
C GLN A 424 13.80 -13.37 28.75
N GLN A 425 13.33 -14.00 29.82
CA GLN A 425 12.42 -15.12 29.72
C GLN A 425 11.07 -14.67 29.12
N HIS A 426 10.54 -15.45 28.19
CA HIS A 426 9.27 -15.20 27.54
C HIS A 426 8.50 -16.52 27.38
N ASP A 427 7.19 -16.44 27.16
CA ASP A 427 6.34 -17.62 26.99
C ASP A 427 6.69 -18.33 25.68
N GLU A 428 7.43 -19.44 25.78
CA GLU A 428 7.62 -20.39 24.70
C GLU A 428 6.50 -21.44 24.68
N GLY A 429 6.05 -21.76 23.48
CA GLY A 429 5.03 -22.76 23.25
C GLY A 429 5.48 -24.20 23.47
N ALA A 430 4.54 -25.14 23.66
CA ALA A 430 4.86 -26.58 23.58
C ALA A 430 5.27 -26.95 22.13
N HIS A 431 6.11 -27.97 21.91
CA HIS A 431 6.66 -28.38 20.59
C HIS A 431 5.62 -28.97 19.61
N SER A 432 4.46 -28.35 19.47
CA SER A 432 3.42 -28.71 18.51
C SER A 432 3.47 -27.70 17.38
N GLY A 433 3.65 -28.18 16.14
CA GLY A 433 3.61 -27.41 14.91
C GLY A 433 2.30 -26.63 14.71
N PRO A 434 2.04 -26.06 13.53
CA PRO A 434 0.85 -25.24 13.28
C PRO A 434 -0.42 -26.07 13.52
N ILE A 435 -1.06 -25.89 14.67
CA ILE A 435 -2.33 -26.53 15.00
C ILE A 435 -3.45 -25.62 14.48
N SER A 436 -4.43 -26.22 13.81
CA SER A 436 -5.64 -25.54 13.36
C SER A 436 -6.33 -24.82 14.51
N ALA A 437 -6.64 -23.54 14.28
CA ALA A 437 -7.65 -22.72 14.96
C ALA A 437 -7.70 -22.82 16.49
N ASN A 438 -7.36 -21.69 17.14
CA ASN A 438 -7.87 -21.31 18.45
C ASN A 438 -7.13 -21.81 19.71
N THR A 439 -5.79 -21.91 19.70
CA THR A 439 -5.02 -22.07 20.96
C THR A 439 -4.03 -20.94 21.21
N THR A 440 -4.27 -20.25 22.32
CA THR A 440 -3.56 -19.14 22.97
C THR A 440 -2.10 -19.40 23.37
N LYS A 441 -1.40 -20.42 22.83
CA LYS A 441 -0.22 -20.95 23.54
C LYS A 441 1.13 -21.04 22.83
N ASN A 442 1.27 -20.75 21.54
CA ASN A 442 2.61 -20.80 20.92
C ASN A 442 2.96 -19.46 20.22
N LYS A 443 3.34 -18.45 21.00
CA LYS A 443 3.89 -17.16 20.47
C LYS A 443 5.14 -17.41 19.62
N GLY A 444 5.92 -18.39 20.03
CA GLY A 444 6.95 -19.03 19.26
C GLY A 444 7.64 -20.10 20.10
N TRP A 445 8.58 -20.80 19.51
CA TRP A 445 9.52 -21.63 20.24
C TRP A 445 10.87 -21.55 19.55
N GLY A 446 11.94 -21.52 20.35
CA GLY A 446 13.30 -21.37 19.87
C GLY A 446 14.20 -22.50 20.31
N GLU A 447 14.98 -23.05 19.39
CA GLU A 447 16.09 -23.96 19.70
C GLU A 447 17.41 -23.20 19.63
N GLU A 448 18.34 -23.59 20.50
CA GLU A 448 19.75 -23.29 20.24
C GLU A 448 20.16 -23.93 18.92
N MET A 449 20.83 -23.17 18.06
CA MET A 449 21.34 -23.73 16.82
C MET A 449 22.37 -24.81 17.15
N PRO A 450 22.28 -26.01 16.53
CA PRO A 450 23.29 -27.03 16.74
C PRO A 450 24.64 -26.49 16.28
N VAL A 451 25.61 -26.47 17.19
CA VAL A 451 27.01 -26.26 16.80
C VAL A 451 27.38 -27.44 15.89
N LEU A 452 27.50 -27.18 14.59
CA LEU A 452 27.91 -28.19 13.62
C LEU A 452 29.36 -28.62 13.91
N ASN A 453 29.53 -29.56 14.84
CA ASN A 453 30.72 -30.39 14.91
C ASN A 453 30.70 -31.31 13.70
N LEU A 454 31.20 -30.83 12.56
CA LEU A 454 31.45 -31.66 11.38
C LEU A 454 32.50 -32.72 11.76
N ALA A 455 32.04 -33.88 12.22
CA ALA A 455 32.84 -35.09 12.18
C ALA A 455 33.07 -35.44 10.70
N PRO A 456 34.31 -35.79 10.30
CA PRO A 456 34.64 -36.01 8.90
C PRO A 456 34.08 -37.36 8.45
N THR A 457 32.88 -37.38 7.87
CA THR A 457 32.37 -38.58 7.20
C THR A 457 31.73 -38.25 5.86
N HIS A 458 32.40 -38.77 4.81
CA HIS A 458 31.96 -39.04 3.44
C HIS A 458 31.89 -37.90 2.41
N HIS A 459 32.96 -37.86 1.58
CA HIS A 459 33.02 -37.58 0.15
C HIS A 459 31.79 -36.93 -0.52
N TYR A 460 31.66 -35.62 -0.37
CA TYR A 460 31.31 -34.74 -1.49
C TYR A 460 32.33 -33.59 -1.49
N ASP A 461 32.88 -33.32 -2.68
CA ASP A 461 34.00 -32.42 -2.93
C ASP A 461 33.56 -30.94 -2.86
N ILE A 462 33.11 -30.52 -1.68
CA ILE A 462 32.96 -29.11 -1.32
C ILE A 462 34.02 -28.87 -0.26
N SER A 463 35.07 -28.13 -0.62
CA SER A 463 36.14 -27.79 0.31
C SER A 463 35.55 -27.18 1.59
N PRO A 464 35.77 -27.77 2.78
CA PRO A 464 35.22 -27.26 4.02
C PRO A 464 35.97 -25.96 4.36
N LYS A 465 35.29 -24.82 4.22
CA LYS A 465 35.77 -23.57 4.82
C LYS A 465 35.66 -23.72 6.36
N PRO A 466 36.69 -23.33 7.12
CA PRO A 466 36.72 -23.55 8.57
C PRO A 466 35.61 -22.75 9.28
N LEU A 467 35.13 -23.28 10.40
CA LEU A 467 34.24 -22.58 11.34
C LEU A 467 34.89 -21.26 11.74
N ILE A 468 34.15 -20.16 11.56
CA ILE A 468 34.55 -18.82 11.97
C ILE A 468 34.55 -18.79 13.49
N SER A 469 35.75 -18.78 14.10
CA SER A 469 35.92 -18.72 15.56
C SER A 469 35.72 -17.31 16.14
N GLN A 470 35.45 -16.30 15.29
CA GLN A 470 35.15 -14.92 15.66
C GLN A 470 34.13 -14.32 14.67
N GLY A 471 32.88 -14.15 15.09
CA GLY A 471 31.85 -13.42 14.33
C GLY A 471 30.55 -14.16 14.05
N LEU A 472 29.74 -13.59 13.15
CA LEU A 472 28.39 -14.06 12.84
C LEU A 472 28.42 -15.39 12.07
N ASP A 473 27.79 -16.43 12.58
CA ASP A 473 27.65 -17.72 11.87
C ASP A 473 26.42 -17.71 10.94
N MET A 474 26.53 -16.96 9.85
CA MET A 474 25.52 -16.92 8.79
C MET A 474 25.38 -18.29 8.10
N SER A 475 26.48 -19.04 7.99
CA SER A 475 26.52 -20.31 7.27
C SER A 475 25.59 -21.37 7.87
N THR A 476 25.67 -21.61 9.17
CA THR A 476 24.80 -22.57 9.87
C THR A 476 23.35 -22.10 9.85
N SER A 477 23.12 -20.80 10.02
CA SER A 477 21.78 -20.20 10.02
C SER A 477 21.05 -20.44 8.69
N VAL A 478 21.72 -20.19 7.57
CA VAL A 478 21.17 -20.43 6.22
C VAL A 478 20.87 -21.92 6.02
N LEU A 479 21.80 -22.81 6.36
CA LEU A 479 21.61 -24.25 6.20
C LEU A 479 20.44 -24.79 7.02
N GLU A 480 20.31 -24.36 8.27
CA GLU A 480 19.22 -24.81 9.14
C GLU A 480 17.86 -24.26 8.70
N LEU A 481 17.80 -23.03 8.18
CA LEU A 481 16.59 -22.47 7.58
C LEU A 481 16.16 -23.25 6.33
N ILE A 482 17.09 -23.58 5.44
CA ILE A 482 16.82 -24.36 4.21
C ILE A 482 16.38 -25.79 4.54
N ARG A 483 17.06 -26.47 5.47
CA ARG A 483 16.82 -27.88 5.80
C ARG A 483 15.39 -28.18 6.23
N ASN A 484 14.71 -27.22 6.87
CA ASN A 484 13.35 -27.40 7.39
C ASN A 484 12.30 -26.58 6.62
N ALA A 485 12.57 -26.25 5.35
CA ALA A 485 11.66 -25.47 4.51
C ALA A 485 10.31 -26.14 4.23
N SER A 486 10.15 -27.42 4.57
CA SER A 486 8.88 -28.17 4.41
C SER A 486 7.76 -27.68 5.33
N ASP A 487 8.09 -27.18 6.53
CA ASP A 487 7.10 -26.76 7.53
C ASP A 487 6.79 -25.25 7.40
N VAL A 488 7.81 -24.45 7.11
CA VAL A 488 7.70 -23.00 6.85
C VAL A 488 8.54 -22.69 5.61
N PRO A 489 7.92 -22.23 4.51
CA PRO A 489 8.64 -21.88 3.29
C PRO A 489 9.76 -20.86 3.50
N ALA A 490 10.79 -20.90 2.65
CA ALA A 490 11.95 -20.01 2.76
C ALA A 490 11.59 -18.52 2.64
N ASN A 491 10.57 -18.16 1.84
CA ASN A 491 10.06 -16.79 1.74
C ASN A 491 9.36 -16.27 3.01
N LYS A 492 9.02 -17.16 3.95
CA LYS A 492 8.56 -16.87 5.33
C LYS A 492 9.70 -16.96 6.35
N SER A 493 10.94 -16.96 5.89
CA SER A 493 12.12 -17.07 6.74
C SER A 493 13.00 -15.82 6.68
N ALA A 494 13.68 -15.55 7.79
CA ALA A 494 14.58 -14.41 7.91
C ALA A 494 15.78 -14.71 8.82
N ILE A 495 16.83 -13.92 8.65
CA ILE A 495 17.97 -13.85 9.54
C ILE A 495 18.01 -12.43 10.11
N VAL A 496 18.03 -12.30 11.44
CA VAL A 496 18.25 -11.03 12.14
C VAL A 496 19.59 -11.13 12.86
N ALA A 497 20.56 -10.38 12.37
CA ALA A 497 21.92 -10.37 12.87
C ALA A 497 22.27 -9.04 13.52
N ILE A 498 22.87 -9.09 14.70
CA ILE A 498 23.40 -7.91 15.40
C ILE A 498 24.87 -8.16 15.72
N SER A 499 25.74 -7.22 15.34
CA SER A 499 27.18 -7.38 15.51
C SER A 499 27.87 -6.11 16.00
N THR A 500 28.99 -6.29 16.71
CA THR A 500 29.94 -5.22 17.06
C THR A 500 31.18 -5.23 16.15
N ILE A 501 31.25 -6.22 15.24
CA ILE A 501 32.39 -6.44 14.36
C ILE A 501 32.38 -5.44 13.21
N LYS A 502 33.57 -5.03 12.78
CA LYS A 502 33.77 -4.12 11.64
C LYS A 502 33.30 -4.73 10.31
N ASN A 503 32.91 -3.86 9.39
CA ASN A 503 32.38 -4.20 8.07
C ASN A 503 33.29 -5.09 7.21
N HIS A 504 34.61 -4.91 7.27
CA HIS A 504 35.54 -5.73 6.48
C HIS A 504 35.52 -7.22 6.87
N HIS A 505 35.40 -7.55 8.17
CA HIS A 505 35.28 -8.94 8.61
C HIS A 505 33.90 -9.53 8.30
N LEU A 506 32.86 -8.69 8.31
CA LEU A 506 31.52 -9.09 7.91
C LEU A 506 31.41 -9.39 6.41
N SER A 507 32.24 -8.76 5.58
CA SER A 507 32.27 -9.04 4.14
C SER A 507 32.66 -10.49 3.80
N GLU A 508 33.31 -11.21 4.72
CA GLU A 508 33.56 -12.66 4.57
C GLU A 508 32.25 -13.47 4.55
N GLN A 509 31.16 -12.93 5.10
CA GLN A 509 29.83 -13.53 5.09
C GLN A 509 29.07 -13.30 3.78
N LEU A 510 29.59 -12.50 2.84
CA LEU A 510 28.90 -12.09 1.62
C LEU A 510 28.29 -13.28 0.85
N ALA A 511 29.05 -14.36 0.68
CA ALA A 511 28.57 -15.54 -0.04
C ALA A 511 27.36 -16.20 0.63
N HIS A 512 27.31 -16.21 1.96
CA HIS A 512 26.18 -16.77 2.72
C HIS A 512 24.95 -15.85 2.67
N VAL A 513 25.15 -14.53 2.70
CA VAL A 513 24.04 -13.56 2.54
C VAL A 513 23.45 -13.65 1.13
N MET A 514 24.29 -13.76 0.10
CA MET A 514 23.82 -13.96 -1.28
C MET A 514 23.03 -15.27 -1.40
N GLN A 515 23.56 -16.37 -0.87
CA GLN A 515 22.84 -17.65 -0.84
C GLN A 515 21.49 -17.53 -0.13
N ALA A 516 21.43 -16.85 1.02
CA ALA A 516 20.17 -16.63 1.73
C ALA A 516 19.15 -15.91 0.84
N GLY A 517 19.57 -14.83 0.16
CA GLY A 517 18.73 -14.08 -0.77
C GLY A 517 18.24 -14.92 -1.96
N ASP A 518 19.11 -15.72 -2.56
CA ASP A 518 18.77 -16.61 -3.69
C ASP A 518 17.74 -17.68 -3.29
N GLU A 519 17.76 -18.12 -2.03
CA GLU A 519 16.80 -19.07 -1.45
C GLU A 519 15.51 -18.37 -0.94
N GLY A 520 15.43 -17.04 -1.04
CA GLY A 520 14.27 -16.25 -0.61
C GLY A 520 14.23 -15.91 0.88
N ILE A 521 15.32 -16.13 1.61
CA ILE A 521 15.48 -15.78 3.04
C ILE A 521 15.92 -14.32 3.13
N ARG A 522 15.16 -13.47 3.85
CA ARG A 522 15.58 -12.08 4.11
C ARG A 522 16.70 -12.03 5.14
N VAL A 523 17.70 -11.18 4.93
CA VAL A 523 18.78 -10.95 5.90
C VAL A 523 18.72 -9.51 6.39
N HIS A 524 18.64 -9.32 7.70
CA HIS A 524 18.71 -8.01 8.34
C HIS A 524 19.97 -7.95 9.21
N LEU A 525 20.78 -6.91 9.04
CA LEU A 525 22.05 -6.71 9.71
C LEU A 525 22.10 -5.35 10.39
N GLY A 526 22.19 -5.36 11.72
CA GLY A 526 22.37 -4.18 12.57
C GLY A 526 23.77 -4.14 13.17
N LEU A 527 24.44 -2.99 13.07
CA LEU A 527 25.79 -2.79 13.58
C LEU A 527 25.79 -1.88 14.80
N LEU A 528 26.34 -2.37 15.90
CA LEU A 528 26.44 -1.64 17.15
C LEU A 528 27.72 -0.79 17.18
N PRO A 529 27.70 0.36 17.86
CA PRO A 529 28.89 1.19 18.02
C PRO A 529 29.90 0.48 18.94
N LEU A 530 31.20 0.69 18.66
CA LEU A 530 32.29 0.16 19.48
C LEU A 530 32.32 0.84 20.87
N GLN A 531 32.65 0.07 21.90
CA GLN A 531 32.64 0.56 23.30
C GLN A 531 33.83 1.48 23.66
N GLU A 532 34.89 1.56 22.86
CA GLU A 532 36.05 2.45 23.12
C GLU A 532 36.69 2.99 21.82
N PRO A 533 37.19 4.25 21.82
CA PRO A 533 38.07 4.74 20.77
C PRO A 533 39.45 4.07 20.93
N LEU A 534 39.86 3.28 19.94
CA LEU A 534 41.18 2.68 19.92
C LEU A 534 42.28 3.76 19.98
N PRO A 535 43.38 3.53 20.72
CA PRO A 535 44.49 4.48 20.81
C PRO A 535 45.19 4.62 19.44
N PHE A 536 45.42 5.87 19.07
CA PHE A 536 46.05 6.37 17.85
C PHE A 536 47.27 5.56 17.34
N GLY A 537 47.31 5.34 16.03
CA GLY A 537 48.53 5.09 15.26
C GLY A 537 48.25 5.06 13.76
N PRO A 538 48.88 5.91 12.92
CA PRO A 538 48.68 5.87 11.48
C PRO A 538 49.53 4.76 10.86
N LEU A 539 48.91 3.77 10.22
CA LEU A 539 49.61 2.82 9.35
C LEU A 539 49.56 3.33 7.91
N ALA A 540 50.74 3.72 7.41
CA ALA A 540 50.97 4.30 6.09
C ALA A 540 51.03 3.25 4.96
N GLN A 541 50.01 2.38 4.89
CA GLN A 541 49.81 1.38 3.84
C GLN A 541 48.31 1.32 3.50
N ALA A 542 47.71 2.47 3.20
CA ALA A 542 46.28 2.68 3.43
C ALA A 542 45.42 2.64 2.15
N ASP A 543 45.87 3.17 1.01
CA ASP A 543 44.89 3.60 -0.01
C ASP A 543 44.28 2.47 -0.87
N VAL A 544 45.01 1.39 -1.16
CA VAL A 544 44.50 0.27 -1.99
C VAL A 544 43.71 -0.74 -1.17
N GLU A 545 44.17 -1.05 0.05
CA GLU A 545 43.45 -1.93 0.99
C GLU A 545 42.15 -1.28 1.46
N ILE A 546 42.15 0.03 1.77
CA ILE A 546 40.93 0.77 2.12
C ILE A 546 39.92 0.77 0.96
N ALA A 547 40.35 0.96 -0.29
CA ALA A 547 39.45 0.96 -1.43
C ALA A 547 38.84 -0.44 -1.71
N GLN A 548 39.62 -1.50 -1.51
CA GLN A 548 39.11 -2.87 -1.62
C GLN A 548 38.14 -3.22 -0.49
N ASP A 549 38.42 -2.76 0.72
CA ASP A 549 37.57 -2.98 1.89
C ASP A 549 36.24 -2.22 1.77
N GLN A 550 36.27 -0.96 1.31
CA GLN A 550 35.06 -0.19 0.98
C GLN A 550 34.22 -0.89 -0.08
N LYS A 551 34.85 -1.44 -1.13
CA LYS A 551 34.11 -2.13 -2.18
C LYS A 551 33.42 -3.40 -1.67
N ARG A 552 34.10 -4.17 -0.80
CA ARG A 552 33.53 -5.36 -0.17
C ARG A 552 32.37 -5.03 0.78
N GLU A 553 32.45 -3.90 1.47
CA GLU A 553 31.36 -3.39 2.30
C GLU A 553 30.14 -3.01 1.45
N GLU A 554 30.33 -2.24 0.36
CA GLU A 554 29.25 -1.94 -0.59
C GLU A 554 28.60 -3.22 -1.15
N ASP A 555 29.41 -4.23 -1.48
CA ASP A 555 28.91 -5.51 -2.00
C ASP A 555 28.10 -6.27 -0.93
N LEU A 556 28.50 -6.22 0.34
CA LEU A 556 27.73 -6.78 1.46
C LEU A 556 26.41 -6.04 1.67
N ILE A 557 26.42 -4.70 1.71
CA ILE A 557 25.20 -3.90 1.84
C ILE A 557 24.25 -4.23 0.69
N THR A 558 24.77 -4.30 -0.54
CA THR A 558 23.99 -4.65 -1.73
C THR A 558 23.39 -6.05 -1.61
N ALA A 559 24.13 -7.04 -1.12
CA ALA A 559 23.62 -8.40 -0.91
C ALA A 559 22.51 -8.45 0.16
N VAL A 560 22.67 -7.73 1.26
CA VAL A 560 21.64 -7.59 2.31
C VAL A 560 20.37 -6.96 1.72
N LEU A 561 20.48 -5.84 1.00
CA LEU A 561 19.33 -5.17 0.38
C LEU A 561 18.68 -6.01 -0.72
N ARG A 562 19.45 -6.77 -1.51
CA ARG A 562 18.94 -7.71 -2.52
C ARG A 562 18.15 -8.86 -1.90
N SER A 563 18.53 -9.31 -0.71
CA SER A 563 17.71 -10.27 0.05
C SER A 563 16.38 -9.67 0.50
N GLY A 564 16.16 -8.36 0.32
CA GLY A 564 14.98 -7.61 0.74
C GLY A 564 15.01 -7.10 2.18
N GLY A 565 16.05 -7.45 2.93
CA GLY A 565 16.21 -7.02 4.32
C GLY A 565 16.86 -5.65 4.49
N THR A 566 17.42 -5.41 5.68
CA THR A 566 17.88 -4.08 6.13
C THR A 566 19.35 -4.15 6.51
N TYR A 567 20.14 -3.16 6.09
CA TYR A 567 21.45 -2.88 6.66
C TYR A 567 21.41 -1.54 7.41
N SER A 568 21.77 -1.55 8.69
CA SER A 568 21.73 -0.34 9.51
C SER A 568 22.88 -0.26 10.52
N ILE A 569 23.38 0.96 10.71
CA ILE A 569 24.31 1.32 11.78
C ILE A 569 23.50 1.96 12.90
N LEU A 570 23.63 1.43 14.12
CA LEU A 570 22.96 1.94 15.31
C LEU A 570 23.87 2.96 15.98
N HIS A 571 23.34 4.13 16.33
CA HIS A 571 24.13 5.18 16.96
C HIS A 571 24.45 4.85 18.43
N HIS A 572 23.62 4.02 19.08
CA HIS A 572 23.80 3.55 20.44
C HIS A 572 23.21 2.15 20.64
N ARG A 573 23.72 1.39 21.62
CA ARG A 573 23.22 0.03 21.93
C ARG A 573 21.75 0.00 22.40
N SER A 574 21.22 1.12 22.88
CA SER A 574 19.81 1.25 23.26
C SER A 574 18.86 1.20 22.05
N TYR A 575 19.33 1.48 20.84
CA TYR A 575 18.50 1.53 19.62
C TYR A 575 18.29 0.16 18.96
N VAL A 576 18.63 -0.94 19.63
CA VAL A 576 18.32 -2.30 19.14
C VAL A 576 16.82 -2.52 18.95
N SER A 577 15.98 -1.95 19.82
CA SER A 577 14.52 -2.01 19.64
C SER A 577 14.07 -1.21 18.41
N ALA A 578 14.63 -0.01 18.21
CA ALA A 578 14.34 0.80 17.02
C ALA A 578 14.72 0.07 15.73
N PHE A 579 15.88 -0.61 15.72
CA PHE A 579 16.29 -1.46 14.59
C PHE A 579 15.28 -2.58 14.31
N LEU A 580 14.80 -3.28 15.34
CA LEU A 580 13.78 -4.31 15.17
C LEU A 580 12.45 -3.73 14.67
N ASP A 581 12.00 -2.61 15.23
CA ASP A 581 10.75 -1.98 14.80
C ASP A 581 10.85 -1.55 13.32
N HIS A 582 12.00 -1.03 12.90
CA HIS A 582 12.29 -0.74 11.51
C HIS A 582 12.28 -2.01 10.63
N VAL A 583 12.95 -3.10 11.05
CA VAL A 583 12.96 -4.38 10.33
C VAL A 583 11.54 -4.91 10.11
N ILE A 584 10.70 -4.86 11.13
CA ILE A 584 9.31 -5.32 11.04
C ILE A 584 8.50 -4.37 10.15
N SER A 585 8.78 -3.06 10.16
CA SER A 585 8.09 -2.08 9.30
C SER A 585 8.36 -2.32 7.82
N ARG A 586 9.59 -2.71 7.48
CA ARG A 586 9.98 -3.14 6.13
C ARG A 586 9.53 -4.55 5.77
N GLY A 587 8.89 -5.26 6.70
CA GLY A 587 8.57 -6.67 6.59
C GLY A 587 9.79 -7.54 6.95
N LEU A 588 9.62 -8.36 7.97
CA LEU A 588 10.66 -9.27 8.46
C LEU A 588 11.05 -10.33 7.42
N THR A 589 10.08 -10.86 6.68
CA THR A 589 10.31 -11.90 5.67
C THR A 589 9.84 -11.42 4.30
N GLN A 590 10.19 -12.15 3.23
CA GLN A 590 9.71 -11.83 1.87
C GLN A 590 8.18 -11.84 1.76
N TYR A 591 7.53 -12.47 2.72
CA TYR A 591 6.10 -12.60 2.83
C TYR A 591 5.38 -11.38 3.44
N ASP A 592 6.07 -10.54 4.23
CA ASP A 592 5.40 -9.60 5.15
C ASP A 592 5.21 -8.18 4.59
N ASN A 593 6.01 -7.75 3.62
CA ASN A 593 5.83 -6.44 2.98
C ASN A 593 6.49 -6.39 1.61
N ALA A 594 5.77 -5.85 0.63
CA ALA A 594 6.35 -5.42 -0.60
C ALA A 594 7.10 -4.10 -0.43
N GLN A 595 8.20 -3.97 -1.18
CA GLN A 595 9.15 -2.86 -1.05
C GLN A 595 8.64 -1.55 -1.70
N ASP A 596 7.32 -1.37 -1.81
CA ASP A 596 6.67 -0.27 -2.53
C ASP A 596 6.05 0.79 -1.61
N THR A 597 6.01 0.55 -0.29
CA THR A 597 5.57 1.50 0.74
C THR A 597 6.73 2.34 1.26
N ALA A 598 6.44 3.54 1.77
CA ALA A 598 7.44 4.38 2.42
C ALA A 598 8.07 3.64 3.62
N THR A 599 9.40 3.63 3.68
CA THR A 599 10.16 3.03 4.76
C THR A 599 10.12 3.94 5.99
N HIS A 600 9.65 3.42 7.13
CA HIS A 600 9.60 4.21 8.35
C HIS A 600 11.01 4.48 8.89
N LEU A 601 11.37 5.76 9.03
CA LEU A 601 12.61 6.16 9.69
C LEU A 601 12.35 6.31 11.18
N VAL A 602 13.26 5.72 11.95
CA VAL A 602 13.25 5.76 13.40
C VAL A 602 14.55 6.41 13.87
N GLU A 603 14.46 7.09 15.01
CA GLU A 603 15.59 7.80 15.61
C GLU A 603 16.75 6.84 15.95
N GLY A 604 17.98 7.35 15.82
CA GLY A 604 19.19 6.66 16.28
C GLY A 604 19.69 5.56 15.35
N LEU A 605 19.13 5.47 14.14
CA LEU A 605 19.56 4.58 13.08
C LEU A 605 20.07 5.36 11.87
N ALA A 606 21.17 4.89 11.30
CA ALA A 606 21.55 5.16 9.93
C ALA A 606 21.22 3.93 9.08
N ILE A 607 20.41 4.11 8.04
CA ILE A 607 19.89 3.04 7.20
C ILE A 607 20.48 3.20 5.81
N ALA A 608 21.12 2.14 5.32
CA ALA A 608 21.59 2.10 3.94
C ALA A 608 20.47 1.63 2.99
N ASP A 609 20.39 2.24 1.81
CA ASP A 609 19.45 1.86 0.76
C ASP A 609 20.07 2.04 -0.63
N TYR A 610 19.40 1.51 -1.66
CA TYR A 610 19.85 1.54 -3.04
C TYR A 610 18.83 2.23 -3.92
N VAL A 611 19.31 3.16 -4.76
CA VAL A 611 18.48 3.96 -5.69
C VAL A 611 18.77 3.50 -7.11
N THR A 612 17.72 3.19 -7.88
CA THR A 612 17.80 2.84 -9.31
C THR A 612 16.64 3.44 -10.08
N PRO A 613 16.76 3.59 -11.42
CA PRO A 613 15.65 4.10 -12.23
C PRO A 613 14.36 3.28 -12.10
N ASP A 614 14.46 2.00 -11.75
CA ASP A 614 13.32 1.09 -11.62
C ASP A 614 12.69 1.13 -10.21
N THR A 615 13.42 1.58 -9.18
CA THR A 615 12.96 1.60 -7.78
C THR A 615 12.69 3.01 -7.26
N GLU A 616 12.84 4.01 -8.13
CA GLU A 616 12.72 5.41 -7.79
C GLU A 616 11.30 5.98 -7.85
N PRO A 617 11.00 7.01 -7.03
CA PRO A 617 11.82 7.46 -5.92
C PRO A 617 11.75 6.48 -4.74
N ARG A 618 12.86 6.37 -4.00
CA ARG A 618 12.88 5.71 -2.68
C ARG A 618 12.16 6.61 -1.68
N ARG A 619 11.21 6.05 -0.94
CA ARG A 619 10.33 6.80 -0.05
C ARG A 619 10.59 6.43 1.39
N TYR A 620 10.64 7.44 2.24
CA TYR A 620 10.76 7.31 3.67
C TYR A 620 9.69 8.12 4.37
N SER A 621 9.22 7.65 5.50
CA SER A 621 8.22 8.35 6.30
C SER A 621 8.65 8.43 7.75
N PHE A 622 8.32 9.54 8.41
CA PHE A 622 8.61 9.73 9.83
C PHE A 622 7.65 10.73 10.43
N ASP A 623 7.45 10.59 11.73
CA ASP A 623 6.67 11.51 12.54
C ASP A 623 7.61 12.47 13.28
N ALA A 624 7.17 13.71 13.45
CA ALA A 624 7.81 14.66 14.35
C ALA A 624 6.84 15.03 15.47
N HIS A 625 7.36 15.08 16.70
CA HIS A 625 6.58 15.43 17.89
C HIS A 625 6.72 16.91 18.24
N ALA A 626 5.67 17.51 18.81
CA ALA A 626 5.54 18.95 19.06
C ALA A 626 6.66 19.60 19.91
N LEU A 627 7.51 18.81 20.57
CA LEU A 627 8.60 19.29 21.43
C LEU A 627 9.99 19.12 20.82
N ASP A 628 10.10 18.41 19.69
CA ASP A 628 11.39 18.02 19.10
C ASP A 628 11.48 18.48 17.65
N ASN A 629 12.66 19.01 17.28
CA ASN A 629 12.99 19.18 15.88
C ASN A 629 13.55 17.87 15.33
N VAL A 630 13.13 17.48 14.13
CA VAL A 630 13.70 16.31 13.45
C VAL A 630 14.83 16.76 12.55
N VAL A 631 16.00 16.15 12.74
CA VAL A 631 17.20 16.36 11.93
C VAL A 631 17.37 15.14 11.02
N LEU A 632 17.28 15.35 9.72
CA LEU A 632 17.52 14.32 8.71
C LEU A 632 18.91 14.50 8.13
N SER A 633 19.62 13.39 7.93
CA SER A 633 20.84 13.37 7.12
C SER A 633 20.69 12.38 5.97
N VAL A 634 21.09 12.81 4.77
CA VAL A 634 21.14 11.96 3.58
C VAL A 634 22.54 12.07 2.96
N ALA A 635 23.18 10.93 2.72
CA ALA A 635 24.56 10.86 2.23
C ALA A 635 24.72 9.78 1.14
N PRO A 636 25.19 10.12 -0.07
CA PRO A 636 25.58 9.12 -1.05
C PRO A 636 26.77 8.28 -0.54
N ILE A 637 26.66 6.95 -0.61
CA ILE A 637 27.75 6.01 -0.32
C ILE A 637 28.54 5.76 -1.61
N THR A 638 27.83 5.46 -2.71
CA THR A 638 28.48 5.19 -4.00
C THR A 638 29.12 6.43 -4.58
N SER A 639 30.40 6.31 -4.96
CA SER A 639 31.14 7.41 -5.58
C SER A 639 30.47 7.90 -6.87
N ARG A 640 30.40 9.24 -7.05
CA ARG A 640 29.74 9.92 -8.19
C ARG A 640 28.23 9.66 -8.33
N LEU A 641 27.58 9.18 -7.27
CA LEU A 641 26.13 9.27 -7.15
C LEU A 641 25.73 10.71 -6.78
N LYS A 642 24.64 11.18 -7.40
CA LYS A 642 23.97 12.43 -7.05
C LYS A 642 22.50 12.12 -6.83
N LEU A 643 21.95 12.61 -5.74
CA LEU A 643 20.59 12.39 -5.29
C LEU A 643 19.80 13.68 -5.42
N HIS A 644 18.54 13.55 -5.81
CA HIS A 644 17.52 14.57 -5.71
C HIS A 644 16.63 14.21 -4.51
N VAL A 645 16.44 15.15 -3.59
CA VAL A 645 15.75 14.91 -2.33
C VAL A 645 14.59 15.88 -2.16
N THR A 646 13.41 15.32 -1.90
CA THR A 646 12.17 16.07 -1.70
C THR A 646 11.59 15.73 -0.34
N LEU A 647 11.38 16.74 0.50
CA LEU A 647 10.68 16.62 1.78
C LEU A 647 9.28 17.19 1.66
N ARG A 648 8.26 16.38 1.92
CA ARG A 648 6.85 16.75 1.86
C ARG A 648 6.19 16.58 3.22
N HIS A 649 5.31 17.51 3.57
CA HIS A 649 4.38 17.34 4.67
C HIS A 649 3.12 16.64 4.16
N VAL A 650 2.81 15.43 4.65
CA VAL A 650 1.77 14.57 4.07
C VAL A 650 0.36 15.15 4.27
N ARG A 651 0.00 15.50 5.51
CA ARG A 651 -1.34 16.07 5.85
C ARG A 651 -1.63 17.38 5.09
N LYS A 652 -0.67 18.31 5.09
CA LYS A 652 -0.76 19.57 4.35
C LYS A 652 -0.58 19.42 2.84
N ASN A 653 -0.03 18.30 2.40
CA ASN A 653 0.30 18.03 1.01
C ASN A 653 1.13 19.14 0.35
N VAL A 654 2.17 19.60 1.04
CA VAL A 654 3.06 20.67 0.58
C VAL A 654 4.51 20.18 0.62
N VAL A 655 5.24 20.43 -0.47
CA VAL A 655 6.70 20.25 -0.52
C VAL A 655 7.34 21.38 0.29
N LEU A 656 8.07 21.00 1.33
CA LEU A 656 8.74 21.94 2.23
C LEU A 656 10.16 22.27 1.79
N ARG A 657 10.86 21.27 1.25
CA ARG A 657 12.24 21.37 0.78
C ARG A 657 12.41 20.47 -0.44
N GLU A 658 13.19 20.94 -1.40
CA GLU A 658 13.62 20.18 -2.57
C GLU A 658 15.03 20.63 -2.92
N PHE A 659 15.97 19.70 -3.01
CA PHE A 659 17.38 20.02 -3.29
C PHE A 659 18.16 18.80 -3.77
N ASP A 660 19.31 19.06 -4.39
CA ASP A 660 20.23 18.04 -4.88
C ASP A 660 21.42 17.83 -3.92
N ILE A 661 21.83 16.58 -3.72
CA ILE A 661 22.99 16.16 -2.91
C ILE A 661 23.97 15.39 -3.80
N GLY A 662 25.27 15.69 -3.79
CA GLY A 662 26.24 14.88 -4.55
C GLY A 662 27.70 15.36 -4.51
N LEU A 663 28.57 14.60 -5.17
CA LEU A 663 30.03 14.81 -5.25
C LEU A 663 30.79 14.70 -3.90
N GLY A 664 30.34 13.81 -3.01
CA GLY A 664 30.99 13.55 -1.72
C GLY A 664 30.55 14.47 -0.58
N GLY A 665 29.51 15.29 -0.79
CA GLY A 665 28.83 16.03 0.27
C GLY A 665 27.67 15.21 0.85
N ASN A 666 27.52 15.25 2.18
CA ASN A 666 26.28 14.93 2.86
C ASN A 666 25.39 16.18 2.93
N ALA A 667 24.09 15.98 3.10
CA ALA A 667 23.20 17.07 3.48
C ALA A 667 22.48 16.71 4.77
N THR A 668 22.51 17.65 5.71
CA THR A 668 21.73 17.58 6.95
C THR A 668 20.79 18.76 6.99
N PHE A 669 19.52 18.51 7.28
CA PHE A 669 18.49 19.55 7.29
C PHE A 669 17.43 19.25 8.35
N ARG A 670 16.78 20.31 8.80
CA ARG A 670 15.71 20.24 9.80
C ARG A 670 14.34 20.19 9.13
N ALA A 671 13.51 19.27 9.58
CA ALA A 671 12.07 19.30 9.33
C ALA A 671 11.43 20.14 10.44
N GLU A 672 11.12 21.40 10.13
CA GLU A 672 10.55 22.36 11.10
C GLU A 672 9.04 22.16 11.22
N LEU A 673 8.57 22.08 12.47
CA LEU A 673 7.15 22.00 12.81
C LEU A 673 6.48 23.38 12.72
N GLY A 674 5.24 23.42 12.22
CA GLY A 674 4.41 24.61 12.21
C GLY A 674 3.49 24.70 13.43
N LEU A 675 3.04 25.91 13.76
CA LEU A 675 2.06 26.18 14.84
C LEU A 675 0.76 25.35 14.75
N TYR A 676 0.36 24.98 13.53
CA TYR A 676 -0.85 24.19 13.28
C TYR A 676 -0.66 22.67 13.47
N ASP A 677 0.58 22.21 13.66
CA ASP A 677 0.90 20.79 13.88
C ASP A 677 0.84 20.41 15.37
N VAL A 678 0.84 21.42 16.25
CA VAL A 678 0.90 21.29 17.71
C VAL A 678 -0.36 20.69 18.37
N PRO A 679 -1.61 20.91 17.90
CA PRO A 679 -2.76 20.28 18.53
C PRO A 679 -2.97 18.80 18.16
N MET A 680 -2.31 18.26 17.12
CA MET A 680 -2.56 16.89 16.62
C MET A 680 -1.63 15.81 17.18
N LYS A 681 -0.57 16.18 17.91
CA LYS A 681 0.47 15.29 18.47
C LYS A 681 1.40 14.59 17.46
N ASP A 682 1.20 14.76 16.15
CA ASP A 682 2.14 14.30 15.11
C ASP A 682 2.12 15.18 13.85
N ALA A 683 3.30 15.54 13.35
CA ALA A 683 3.46 15.99 11.97
C ALA A 683 4.06 14.85 11.15
N TRP A 684 3.34 14.44 10.10
CA TRP A 684 3.76 13.33 9.25
C TRP A 684 4.46 13.84 7.98
N PHE A 685 5.71 13.40 7.81
CA PHE A 685 6.55 13.76 6.69
C PHE A 685 6.88 12.56 5.81
N GLU A 686 7.08 12.85 4.52
CA GLU A 686 7.56 11.91 3.53
C GLU A 686 8.82 12.50 2.88
N LEU A 687 9.89 11.71 2.85
CA LEU A 687 11.16 12.03 2.21
C LEU A 687 11.28 11.14 0.97
N GLU A 688 11.38 11.76 -0.20
CA GLU A 688 11.63 11.06 -1.46
C GLU A 688 13.07 11.28 -1.89
N VAL A 689 13.74 10.22 -2.34
CA VAL A 689 15.12 10.22 -2.83
C VAL A 689 15.16 9.57 -4.20
N ALA A 690 15.64 10.31 -5.20
CA ALA A 690 15.81 9.86 -6.59
C ALA A 690 17.23 10.12 -7.10
N HIS A 691 17.69 9.47 -8.16
CA HIS A 691 18.97 9.81 -8.78
C HIS A 691 18.84 11.09 -9.61
N VAL A 692 19.96 11.79 -9.79
CA VAL A 692 20.08 12.86 -10.79
C VAL A 692 20.84 12.32 -12.00
N GLN A 693 20.22 12.34 -13.18
CA GLN A 693 20.91 11.99 -14.42
C GLN A 693 21.74 13.17 -14.93
N ALA A 694 23.04 12.98 -15.07
CA ALA A 694 23.92 13.91 -15.78
C ALA A 694 25.14 13.18 -16.37
N GLU A 695 25.84 13.84 -17.30
CA GLU A 695 27.09 13.32 -17.84
C GLU A 695 28.10 13.06 -16.71
N ARG A 696 28.67 11.84 -16.68
CA ARG A 696 29.68 11.36 -15.71
C ARG A 696 29.15 11.00 -14.30
N LEU A 697 27.85 11.05 -14.04
CA LEU A 697 27.23 10.52 -12.84
C LEU A 697 26.84 9.04 -13.02
N VAL A 698 26.82 8.28 -11.92
CA VAL A 698 26.26 6.93 -11.93
C VAL A 698 24.75 7.04 -11.76
N GLY A 699 23.98 6.39 -12.64
CA GLY A 699 22.51 6.40 -12.61
C GLY A 699 21.89 5.42 -11.61
N SER A 700 22.67 4.88 -10.68
CA SER A 700 22.20 4.07 -9.55
C SER A 700 23.31 3.98 -8.51
N GLY A 701 22.97 3.74 -7.24
CA GLY A 701 23.98 3.61 -6.20
C GLY A 701 23.40 3.50 -4.79
N LEU A 702 24.28 3.21 -3.84
CA LEU A 702 23.99 3.17 -2.42
C LEU A 702 24.00 4.58 -1.83
N PHE A 703 23.10 4.79 -0.88
CA PHE A 703 23.07 5.97 -0.03
C PHE A 703 22.64 5.59 1.39
N GLU A 704 22.88 6.50 2.32
CA GLU A 704 22.48 6.40 3.71
C GLU A 704 21.47 7.49 4.03
N VAL A 705 20.48 7.15 4.85
CA VAL A 705 19.55 8.09 5.48
C VAL A 705 19.52 7.85 6.98
N SER A 706 19.58 8.92 7.77
CA SER A 706 19.46 8.87 9.23
C SER A 706 18.55 9.96 9.75
N LEU A 707 17.94 9.67 10.91
CA LEU A 707 17.02 10.55 11.61
C LEU A 707 17.49 10.70 13.06
N GLU A 708 17.55 11.94 13.52
CA GLU A 708 17.82 12.32 14.90
C GLU A 708 16.78 13.32 15.40
N THR A 709 16.56 13.35 16.71
CA THR A 709 15.70 14.35 17.35
C THR A 709 16.55 15.32 18.16
N GLU A 710 16.22 16.61 18.10
CA GLU A 710 16.83 17.67 18.89
C GLU A 710 15.74 18.28 19.77
N HIS A 711 15.86 18.10 21.10
CA HIS A 711 14.91 18.66 22.05
C HIS A 711 14.88 20.18 21.91
N GLY A 712 13.71 20.73 21.58
CA GLY A 712 13.46 22.16 21.52
C GLY A 712 13.45 22.75 22.93
N GLY A 713 14.62 22.99 23.49
CA GLY A 713 14.78 23.65 24.78
C GLY A 713 14.27 25.09 24.74
N HIS A 714 12.97 25.29 24.94
CA HIS A 714 12.51 26.48 25.65
C HIS A 714 12.63 26.18 27.14
N GLU A 715 13.79 26.53 27.71
CA GLU A 715 13.82 26.93 29.12
C GLU A 715 12.83 28.09 29.26
N TRP A 716 11.61 27.78 29.72
CA TRP A 716 10.80 28.80 30.37
C TRP A 716 11.56 29.13 31.65
N GLU A 717 12.40 30.17 31.60
CA GLU A 717 12.86 30.84 32.81
C GLU A 717 11.61 31.13 33.64
N HIS A 718 11.48 30.39 34.74
CA HIS A 718 10.60 30.76 35.84
C HIS A 718 11.14 32.08 36.40
N GLU A 719 10.76 33.21 35.79
CA GLU A 719 10.75 34.46 36.50
C GLU A 719 9.65 34.37 37.56
N GLU A 720 10.08 34.37 38.81
CA GLU A 720 9.24 34.42 40.02
C GLU A 720 8.19 35.53 39.92
N LEU A 721 6.92 35.16 40.10
CA LEU A 721 5.89 36.01 40.70
C LEU A 721 4.97 35.18 41.60
#